data_AF-A0AA38WHC0-F1
#
_entry.id   AF-A0AA38WHC0-F1
#
_cell.length_a   1.000
_cell.length_b   1.000
_cell.length_c   1.000
_cell.angle_alpha   90.00
_cell.angle_beta   90.00
_cell.angle_gamma   90.00
#
_symmetry.space_group_name_H-M   'P 1'
#
loop_
_entity.id
_entity.type
_entity.pdbx_description
1 polymer ?
#
loop_
_entity_poly.entity_id
_entity_poly.type
_entity_poly.pdbx_seq_one_letter_code
_entity_poly.pdbx_strand_id
1 'polypeptide(L)'
;MASKSKRIAVVTGGNKGVGLEICRQLAGEEVMVVLTARDKKRGVDAVAKLRSSGSPDIVFHELDVTDPASIASLAEFIDAKFGKLDILVNNAGVSSTFVDKELFWSLNLPSEVIDEKAKKSKVVVTQTYEGARKCLETNYYGAKHVTQALLTLLLKSSSPRIVNVSSKLGQLENVQDENARKILSDFDGLTEELVDGVVSEYLNNAKDQESLEKKGWSSNVSGYVVSKAALNAYTRIVAKKYPSLCANAVSPGFVATDMTFFQGTSTAEEGARGPVRLALMPHGGPSGQSKVIMASTTEKTSTEKRVAVVTGGNKGIGLEICRQLALNNITVILTARNESRGVDAVAKLNVSGPIDVVFHQLDVKDPTSIARLAKFVESQFKKLDILVNNAGENGIIVNYDEFRAFKDGAGYMEVYDENAHLLNGIIEQPYNLGEECIKTNYYGAKAVTEAFLPLLELSSFSENRERFFKLRRAASKQFMTFSKTKRGLDLRNTKKNFYLWIHNEKVKAEFLDIDNLTEEKIDGIIQRFLTDFKANKLSENGWPLTVGAYKVSKAAMNGYTRLLARKFPNILVNCVHPGYVITDITSDTGHITPEEGARAPVMLALLPNDGPSGSVHNGVVTGGNKGIGLEICRQLALNGIEVILTARSESRGLEAVAKLNSCGLSDVVFHQLDIKDPTSITCLAKFIETRFKKLDILINNAAEMGIVIHDKEFRSGGGFVQVTDENVDSLTNVVEEPYELGEQCLNTNYYATKNVTETLIPLLQRSESPRLVNITSIYGNLHWFSNEKLKEELEDIENLTEARIDEIIQWFLRDFKDAKLKENGWPLTSSAYKVSKAALNAYTRLMAKKFQNIHVNCVHPGYCETDMTSHTGFQSAEEGAKGPVMVALLPNDGPSVQFSLLCAVVTGSYKGIGLEICRQLALNGVQVVLTARNETRGVESLEKLKESGISDVVFHQLDIKDPTSVARLAKFVETHFKKLDILVNNAAETGIIYLNENKFKDGGAFVQVLDENVHLLTGVIEQTYELAEECLKTNYYGTKRITEALIPLLQLSSSPRIVNVTSAYGDLHWFYNEKLKEELADIENMTEERIDEIIQWFLMDFKADKLQENGWPLTVSAYKVSKVVLNAYTRLMARKFPNILVNCVHPGYCVTDMTINTGFSTAEEGAKGPVMAALLPNDGPSGVYFNQMEMIPFTSEKRPIY
;
A
#
# COMPACT_ATOMS: atom_id res chain seq x y z
N MET A 1 36.84 -24.98 -15.69
CA MET A 1 35.53 -24.44 -16.12
C MET A 1 35.82 -23.17 -16.91
N ALA A 2 35.37 -23.06 -18.16
CA ALA A 2 35.55 -21.83 -18.94
C ALA A 2 34.69 -20.71 -18.34
N SER A 3 35.25 -19.53 -18.08
CA SER A 3 34.49 -18.38 -17.57
C SER A 3 33.42 -17.99 -18.60
N LYS A 4 32.14 -17.94 -18.20
CA LYS A 4 31.07 -17.40 -19.03
C LYS A 4 31.41 -15.93 -19.37
N SER A 5 31.52 -15.59 -20.65
CA SER A 5 31.67 -14.20 -21.10
C SER A 5 30.44 -13.38 -20.71
N LYS A 6 30.63 -12.23 -20.03
CA LYS A 6 29.53 -11.30 -19.69
C LYS A 6 28.85 -10.75 -20.94
N ARG A 7 27.57 -10.40 -20.82
CA ARG A 7 26.84 -9.63 -21.86
C ARG A 7 27.28 -8.17 -21.83
N ILE A 8 27.30 -7.52 -22.98
CA ILE A 8 27.70 -6.12 -23.14
C ILE A 8 26.48 -5.27 -23.50
N ALA A 9 26.23 -4.20 -22.73
CA ALA A 9 25.15 -3.26 -22.96
C ALA A 9 25.65 -1.84 -23.21
N VAL A 10 25.02 -1.09 -24.10
CA VAL A 10 25.20 0.35 -24.28
C VAL A 10 23.93 1.06 -23.84
N VAL A 11 24.05 2.09 -23.00
CA VAL A 11 22.92 2.93 -22.59
C VAL A 11 23.21 4.38 -22.99
N THR A 12 22.39 4.92 -23.89
CA THR A 12 22.52 6.32 -24.34
C THR A 12 21.94 7.29 -23.31
N GLY A 13 22.65 8.36 -22.96
CA GLY A 13 22.18 9.31 -21.94
C GLY A 13 22.11 8.70 -20.54
N GLY A 14 23.05 7.82 -20.21
CA GLY A 14 23.08 7.05 -18.98
C GLY A 14 23.61 7.80 -17.76
N ASN A 15 23.88 9.12 -17.84
CA ASN A 15 24.47 9.87 -16.73
C ASN A 15 23.46 10.45 -15.72
N LYS A 16 22.14 10.38 -15.99
CA LYS A 16 21.10 10.91 -15.10
C LYS A 16 19.73 10.27 -15.34
N GLY A 17 18.80 10.50 -14.42
CA GLY A 17 17.39 10.08 -14.51
C GLY A 17 17.24 8.58 -14.80
N VAL A 18 16.26 8.23 -15.64
CA VAL A 18 15.97 6.85 -16.03
C VAL A 18 17.20 6.15 -16.63
N GLY A 19 18.03 6.85 -17.41
CA GLY A 19 19.23 6.27 -18.04
C GLY A 19 20.28 5.80 -17.04
N LEU A 20 20.53 6.58 -15.98
CA LEU A 20 21.48 6.22 -14.92
C LEU A 20 21.03 4.96 -14.18
N GLU A 21 19.73 4.88 -13.95
CA GLU A 21 19.12 3.81 -13.19
C GLU A 21 19.01 2.51 -13.99
N ILE A 22 18.80 2.61 -15.32
CA ILE A 22 19.00 1.48 -16.24
C ILE A 22 20.43 0.96 -16.15
N CYS A 23 21.44 1.84 -16.12
CA CYS A 23 22.84 1.41 -15.99
C CYS A 23 23.09 0.65 -14.69
N ARG A 24 22.57 1.17 -13.57
CA ARG A 24 22.67 0.52 -12.25
C ARG A 24 22.05 -0.87 -12.24
N GLN A 25 20.80 -0.98 -12.71
CA GLN A 25 20.07 -2.24 -12.68
C GLN A 25 20.68 -3.28 -13.64
N LEU A 26 21.12 -2.89 -14.84
CA LEU A 26 21.81 -3.80 -15.76
C LEU A 26 23.14 -4.29 -15.19
N ALA A 27 23.92 -3.42 -14.57
CA ALA A 27 25.19 -3.80 -13.96
C ALA A 27 24.98 -4.75 -12.76
N GLY A 28 23.90 -4.57 -12.00
CA GLY A 28 23.50 -5.50 -10.94
C GLY A 28 23.13 -6.90 -11.42
N GLU A 29 22.85 -7.06 -12.72
CA GLU A 29 22.52 -8.33 -13.38
C GLU A 29 23.73 -8.92 -14.15
N GLU A 30 24.93 -8.57 -13.68
CA GLU A 30 26.24 -9.01 -14.22
C GLU A 30 26.46 -8.66 -15.71
N VAL A 31 25.79 -7.61 -16.21
CA VAL A 31 26.00 -7.07 -17.55
C VAL A 31 27.10 -6.01 -17.51
N MET A 32 28.05 -6.07 -18.45
CA MET A 32 29.03 -5.02 -18.67
C MET A 32 28.35 -3.83 -19.37
N VAL A 33 28.19 -2.72 -18.66
CA VAL A 33 27.47 -1.55 -19.18
C VAL A 33 28.45 -0.47 -19.66
N VAL A 34 28.32 -0.07 -20.92
CA VAL A 34 28.87 1.14 -21.50
C VAL A 34 27.86 2.27 -21.27
N LEU A 35 28.08 3.03 -20.21
CA LEU A 35 27.32 4.24 -19.89
C LEU A 35 27.81 5.36 -20.80
N THR A 36 26.89 6.03 -21.51
CA THR A 36 27.27 7.12 -22.40
C THR A 36 26.57 8.43 -22.08
N ALA A 37 27.26 9.55 -22.33
CA ALA A 37 26.75 10.89 -22.16
C ALA A 37 27.54 11.87 -23.04
N ARG A 38 26.91 12.99 -23.40
CA ARG A 38 27.54 14.08 -24.15
C ARG A 38 28.61 14.81 -23.35
N ASP A 39 28.35 14.98 -22.05
CA ASP A 39 29.26 15.66 -21.15
C ASP A 39 30.18 14.61 -20.51
N LYS A 40 31.45 14.64 -20.90
CA LYS A 40 32.49 13.74 -20.41
C LYS A 40 32.58 13.71 -18.89
N LYS A 41 32.50 14.88 -18.24
CA LYS A 41 32.60 14.99 -16.78
C LYS A 41 31.41 14.30 -16.12
N ARG A 42 30.18 14.63 -16.53
CA ARG A 42 28.96 14.01 -15.97
C ARG A 42 28.92 12.50 -16.18
N GLY A 43 29.45 12.02 -17.31
CA GLY A 43 29.55 10.59 -17.58
C GLY A 43 30.55 9.86 -16.69
N VAL A 44 31.74 10.45 -16.48
CA VAL A 44 32.74 9.91 -15.55
C VAL A 44 32.24 9.92 -14.10
N ASP A 45 31.62 11.03 -13.66
CA ASP A 45 31.00 11.14 -12.33
C ASP A 45 29.96 10.02 -12.13
N ALA A 46 29.09 9.80 -13.13
CA ALA A 46 28.07 8.77 -13.07
C ALA A 46 28.65 7.35 -12.92
N VAL A 47 29.73 7.03 -13.63
CA VAL A 47 30.41 5.73 -13.46
C VAL A 47 31.06 5.60 -12.09
N ALA A 48 31.69 6.66 -11.57
CA ALA A 48 32.27 6.65 -10.23
C ALA A 48 31.20 6.38 -9.16
N LYS A 49 30.06 7.08 -9.26
CA LYS A 49 28.90 6.90 -8.37
C LYS A 49 28.31 5.49 -8.41
N LEU A 50 28.20 4.89 -9.60
CA LEU A 50 27.67 3.52 -9.72
C LEU A 50 28.66 2.46 -9.21
N ARG A 51 29.97 2.67 -9.40
CA ARG A 51 31.00 1.76 -8.87
C ARG A 51 31.06 1.79 -7.35
N SER A 52 30.99 2.98 -6.73
CA SER A 52 30.98 3.10 -5.26
C SER A 52 29.74 2.49 -4.61
N SER A 53 28.63 2.38 -5.35
CA SER A 53 27.39 1.72 -4.93
C SER A 53 27.30 0.24 -5.28
N GLY A 54 28.44 -0.40 -5.60
CA GLY A 54 28.54 -1.86 -5.76
C GLY A 54 28.33 -2.38 -7.19
N SER A 55 28.41 -1.53 -8.22
CA SER A 55 28.30 -1.93 -9.63
C SER A 55 29.66 -1.81 -10.36
N PRO A 56 30.57 -2.80 -10.23
CA PRO A 56 31.93 -2.72 -10.79
C PRO A 56 31.96 -2.78 -12.33
N ASP A 57 30.96 -3.41 -12.96
CA ASP A 57 30.93 -3.71 -14.40
C ASP A 57 30.36 -2.57 -15.26
N ILE A 58 30.85 -1.35 -15.04
CA ILE A 58 30.43 -0.18 -15.81
C ILE A 58 31.65 0.57 -16.34
N VAL A 59 31.61 0.97 -17.61
CA VAL A 59 32.61 1.82 -18.26
C VAL A 59 31.94 3.01 -18.92
N PHE A 60 32.66 4.13 -19.01
CA PHE A 60 32.17 5.34 -19.66
C PHE A 60 32.67 5.43 -21.11
N HIS A 61 31.82 5.93 -22.02
CA HIS A 61 32.23 6.46 -23.32
C HIS A 61 31.43 7.72 -23.66
N GLU A 62 32.08 8.73 -24.23
CA GLU A 62 31.42 9.96 -24.66
C GLU A 62 30.51 9.69 -25.87
N LEU A 63 29.29 10.23 -25.86
CA LEU A 63 28.35 10.09 -26.97
C LEU A 63 27.40 11.29 -27.03
N ASP A 64 27.52 12.07 -28.10
CA ASP A 64 26.41 12.81 -28.68
C ASP A 64 25.75 11.98 -29.79
N VAL A 65 24.48 11.67 -29.60
CA VAL A 65 23.66 10.90 -30.55
C VAL A 65 23.30 11.71 -31.79
N THR A 66 23.58 13.01 -31.81
CA THR A 66 23.36 13.89 -32.97
C THR A 66 24.61 14.13 -33.80
N ASP A 67 25.79 13.70 -33.32
CA ASP A 67 27.07 13.85 -34.02
C ASP A 67 27.56 12.50 -34.61
N PRO A 68 27.62 12.37 -35.94
CA PRO A 68 28.11 11.16 -36.61
C PRO A 68 29.52 10.73 -36.19
N ALA A 69 30.43 11.68 -35.90
CA ALA A 69 31.81 11.36 -35.51
C ALA A 69 31.85 10.70 -34.12
N SER A 70 31.09 11.25 -33.17
CA SER A 70 30.87 10.68 -31.84
C SER A 70 30.24 9.27 -31.89
N ILE A 71 29.25 9.04 -32.77
CA ILE A 71 28.64 7.72 -32.96
C ILE A 71 29.65 6.71 -33.53
N ALA A 72 30.44 7.11 -34.53
CA ALA A 72 31.48 6.26 -35.11
C ALA A 72 32.55 5.88 -34.08
N SER A 73 32.99 6.85 -33.26
CA SER A 73 33.93 6.62 -32.17
C SER A 73 33.42 5.60 -31.15
N LEU A 74 32.13 5.64 -30.79
CA LEU A 74 31.53 4.64 -29.91
C LEU A 74 31.54 3.23 -30.53
N ALA A 75 31.23 3.12 -31.82
CA ALA A 75 31.24 1.84 -32.53
C ALA A 75 32.65 1.22 -32.57
N GLU A 76 33.67 2.02 -32.91
CA GLU A 76 35.08 1.60 -32.88
C GLU A 76 35.51 1.16 -31.48
N PHE A 77 35.12 1.91 -30.45
CA PHE A 77 35.42 1.56 -29.06
C PHE A 77 34.82 0.20 -28.67
N ILE A 78 33.56 -0.07 -29.03
CA ILE A 78 32.90 -1.33 -28.68
C ILE A 78 33.54 -2.50 -29.44
N ASP A 79 33.83 -2.33 -30.73
CA ASP A 79 34.49 -3.38 -31.53
C ASP A 79 35.89 -3.69 -30.98
N ALA A 80 36.70 -2.66 -30.71
CA ALA A 80 38.05 -2.83 -30.20
C ALA A 80 38.08 -3.44 -28.79
N LYS A 81 37.15 -3.05 -27.91
CA LYS A 81 37.19 -3.45 -26.49
C LYS A 81 36.43 -4.75 -26.21
N PHE A 82 35.33 -4.99 -26.91
CA PHE A 82 34.42 -6.10 -26.61
C PHE A 82 34.17 -7.02 -27.81
N GLY A 83 34.47 -6.60 -29.04
CA GLY A 83 34.32 -7.38 -30.27
C GLY A 83 32.87 -7.67 -30.69
N LYS A 84 31.88 -7.37 -29.85
CA LYS A 84 30.44 -7.55 -30.06
C LYS A 84 29.63 -6.62 -29.16
N LEU A 85 28.34 -6.49 -29.44
CA LEU A 85 27.37 -5.83 -28.56
C LEU A 85 26.17 -6.75 -28.35
N ASP A 86 25.71 -6.94 -27.11
CA ASP A 86 24.55 -7.78 -26.83
C ASP A 86 23.27 -6.94 -26.66
N ILE A 87 23.36 -5.74 -26.08
CA ILE A 87 22.20 -4.91 -25.74
C ILE A 87 22.47 -3.44 -26.10
N LEU A 88 21.54 -2.79 -26.79
CA LEU A 88 21.50 -1.34 -26.99
C LEU A 88 20.23 -0.76 -26.37
N VAL A 89 20.37 0.20 -25.45
CA VAL A 89 19.27 0.96 -24.87
C VAL A 89 19.33 2.41 -25.35
N ASN A 90 18.48 2.76 -26.31
CA ASN A 90 18.29 4.12 -26.80
C ASN A 90 17.39 4.91 -25.83
N ASN A 91 18.00 5.46 -24.79
CA ASN A 91 17.37 6.27 -23.75
C ASN A 91 17.54 7.80 -23.93
N ALA A 92 18.53 8.26 -24.68
CA ALA A 92 18.81 9.69 -24.81
C ALA A 92 17.59 10.44 -25.36
N GLY A 93 17.19 11.52 -24.71
CA GLY A 93 16.08 12.33 -25.20
C GLY A 93 15.94 13.71 -24.57
N VAL A 94 15.21 14.57 -25.26
CA VAL A 94 14.89 15.96 -24.89
C VAL A 94 13.41 16.28 -25.15
N SER A 95 12.88 17.32 -24.50
CA SER A 95 11.54 17.85 -24.76
C SER A 95 11.53 18.74 -26.03
N SER A 96 10.37 18.90 -26.68
CA SER A 96 10.15 19.86 -27.77
C SER A 96 9.68 21.24 -27.28
N THR A 97 9.35 21.39 -26.00
CA THR A 97 8.71 22.60 -25.43
C THR A 97 9.62 23.44 -24.55
N PHE A 98 9.34 24.74 -24.56
CA PHE A 98 9.82 25.75 -23.62
C PHE A 98 8.67 26.09 -22.67
N VAL A 99 8.94 26.03 -21.37
CA VAL A 99 7.97 26.41 -20.33
C VAL A 99 8.46 27.71 -19.72
N ASP A 100 7.63 28.76 -19.79
CA ASP A 100 7.83 29.96 -18.99
C ASP A 100 7.62 29.58 -17.52
N LYS A 101 8.71 29.42 -16.79
CA LYS A 101 8.69 28.88 -15.44
C LYS A 101 7.89 29.80 -14.52
N GLU A 102 8.15 31.10 -14.53
CA GLU A 102 7.47 32.04 -13.62
C GLU A 102 5.95 32.05 -13.83
N LEU A 103 5.50 32.01 -15.08
CA LEU A 103 4.07 32.03 -15.40
C LEU A 103 3.38 30.67 -15.17
N PHE A 104 4.07 29.56 -15.43
CA PHE A 104 3.55 28.19 -15.20
C PHE A 104 3.24 27.95 -13.72
N TRP A 105 4.12 28.41 -12.83
CA TRP A 105 3.96 28.25 -11.38
C TRP A 105 2.89 29.17 -10.78
N SER A 106 2.57 30.30 -11.41
CA SER A 106 1.53 31.23 -10.91
C SER A 106 0.08 30.77 -11.11
N LEU A 107 -0.18 29.72 -11.90
CA LEU A 107 -1.52 29.43 -12.43
C LEU A 107 -2.34 28.38 -11.66
N ASN A 108 -1.79 27.72 -10.63
CA ASN A 108 -2.49 26.81 -9.70
C ASN A 108 -3.65 26.01 -10.34
N LEU A 109 -3.36 25.15 -11.33
CA LEU A 109 -4.39 24.46 -12.12
C LEU A 109 -4.82 23.12 -11.47
N PRO A 110 -6.09 22.95 -11.06
CA PRO A 110 -6.66 21.66 -10.66
C PRO A 110 -7.04 20.81 -11.88
N SER A 111 -7.13 19.50 -11.70
CA SER A 111 -7.26 18.47 -12.74
C SER A 111 -8.60 18.40 -13.51
N GLU A 112 -9.59 19.26 -13.27
CA GLU A 112 -10.91 19.14 -13.92
C GLU A 112 -11.57 20.51 -14.22
N VAL A 113 -11.12 21.25 -15.26
CA VAL A 113 -11.96 22.22 -16.03
C VAL A 113 -11.35 22.45 -17.42
N ILE A 114 -12.04 22.02 -18.48
CA ILE A 114 -11.61 22.14 -19.89
C ILE A 114 -12.48 23.20 -20.58
N ASP A 115 -12.00 24.45 -20.67
CA ASP A 115 -12.12 25.24 -21.92
C ASP A 115 -11.41 26.61 -21.83
N GLU A 116 -11.72 27.46 -20.84
CA GLU A 116 -11.11 28.81 -20.77
C GLU A 116 -9.62 28.81 -20.37
N LYS A 117 -9.21 27.82 -19.58
CA LYS A 117 -7.80 27.64 -19.14
C LYS A 117 -6.88 27.13 -20.25
N ALA A 118 -7.42 26.44 -21.27
CA ALA A 118 -6.65 25.92 -22.40
C ALA A 118 -6.12 27.04 -23.33
N LYS A 119 -6.78 28.20 -23.36
CA LYS A 119 -6.26 29.39 -24.05
C LYS A 119 -5.09 30.04 -23.31
N LYS A 120 -5.07 29.99 -21.96
CA LYS A 120 -3.96 30.50 -21.13
C LYS A 120 -2.75 29.57 -21.12
N SER A 121 -2.95 28.25 -21.20
CA SER A 121 -1.85 27.27 -21.28
C SER A 121 -1.03 27.36 -22.59
N LYS A 122 -1.63 27.85 -23.69
CA LYS A 122 -0.91 28.18 -24.94
C LYS A 122 0.16 29.28 -24.78
N VAL A 123 0.02 30.17 -23.78
CA VAL A 123 1.00 31.25 -23.52
C VAL A 123 2.18 30.76 -22.68
N VAL A 124 1.98 29.71 -21.88
CA VAL A 124 2.92 29.24 -20.85
C VAL A 124 3.84 28.12 -21.34
N VAL A 125 3.32 27.24 -22.20
CA VAL A 125 4.07 26.14 -22.82
C VAL A 125 4.11 26.38 -24.31
N THR A 126 5.27 26.81 -24.80
CA THR A 126 5.46 27.11 -26.22
C THR A 126 6.35 26.06 -26.87
N GLN A 127 6.08 25.75 -28.14
CA GLN A 127 6.94 24.92 -28.96
C GLN A 127 7.45 25.76 -30.12
N THR A 128 8.76 25.77 -30.32
CA THR A 128 9.39 26.44 -31.46
C THR A 128 9.81 25.41 -32.50
N TYR A 129 9.98 25.85 -33.76
CA TYR A 129 10.55 25.03 -34.82
C TYR A 129 11.88 24.40 -34.40
N GLU A 130 12.78 25.19 -33.80
CA GLU A 130 14.08 24.71 -33.32
C GLU A 130 13.96 23.70 -32.18
N GLY A 131 13.02 23.89 -31.25
CA GLY A 131 12.72 22.94 -30.20
C GLY A 131 12.20 21.60 -30.74
N ALA A 132 11.28 21.67 -31.71
CA ALA A 132 10.75 20.49 -32.40
C ALA A 132 11.83 19.77 -33.21
N ARG A 133 12.66 20.50 -33.98
CA ARG A 133 13.80 19.98 -34.76
C ARG A 133 14.80 19.26 -33.87
N LYS A 134 15.26 19.90 -32.79
CA LYS A 134 16.21 19.32 -31.84
C LYS A 134 15.66 18.07 -31.15
N CYS A 135 14.36 18.08 -30.83
CA CYS A 135 13.67 16.93 -30.24
C CYS A 135 13.66 15.73 -31.20
N LEU A 136 13.36 15.95 -32.48
CA LEU A 136 13.38 14.91 -33.50
C LEU A 136 14.79 14.40 -33.82
N GLU A 137 15.76 15.30 -33.91
CA GLU A 137 17.18 14.97 -34.11
C GLU A 137 17.71 14.08 -32.98
N THR A 138 17.33 14.36 -31.73
CA THR A 138 17.82 13.58 -30.58
C THR A 138 17.03 12.28 -30.38
N ASN A 139 15.70 12.38 -30.27
CA ASN A 139 14.85 11.27 -29.82
C ASN A 139 14.62 10.22 -30.90
N TYR A 140 14.59 10.62 -32.18
CA TYR A 140 14.32 9.74 -33.31
C TYR A 140 15.60 9.47 -34.12
N TYR A 141 16.15 10.49 -34.78
CA TYR A 141 17.32 10.32 -35.65
C TYR A 141 18.55 9.84 -34.88
N GLY A 142 18.77 10.33 -33.66
CA GLY A 142 19.87 9.87 -32.82
C GLY A 142 19.78 8.38 -32.49
N ALA A 143 18.59 7.90 -32.10
CA ALA A 143 18.36 6.48 -31.87
C ALA A 143 18.52 5.65 -33.17
N LYS A 144 18.05 6.18 -34.31
CA LYS A 144 18.21 5.56 -35.63
C LYS A 144 19.69 5.39 -36.01
N HIS A 145 20.47 6.48 -35.96
CA HIS A 145 21.88 6.48 -36.35
C HIS A 145 22.74 5.62 -35.41
N VAL A 146 22.55 5.70 -34.10
CA VAL A 146 23.26 4.83 -33.13
C VAL A 146 22.94 3.37 -33.40
N THR A 147 21.66 3.05 -33.65
CA THR A 147 21.25 1.69 -34.00
C THR A 147 21.93 1.20 -35.27
N GLN A 148 21.97 2.01 -36.33
CA GLN A 148 22.59 1.65 -37.61
C GLN A 148 24.11 1.42 -37.45
N ALA A 149 24.80 2.29 -36.70
CA ALA A 149 26.24 2.18 -36.48
C ALA A 149 26.63 0.95 -35.65
N LEU A 150 25.81 0.55 -34.67
CA LEU A 150 26.08 -0.58 -33.79
C LEU A 150 25.48 -1.91 -34.26
N LEU A 151 24.74 -1.89 -35.37
CA LEU A 151 24.00 -3.06 -35.87
C LEU A 151 24.92 -4.25 -36.19
N THR A 152 26.06 -4.01 -36.84
CA THR A 152 27.00 -5.09 -37.20
C THR A 152 27.57 -5.76 -35.94
N LEU A 153 27.78 -5.02 -34.86
CA LEU A 153 28.23 -5.53 -33.56
C LEU A 153 27.12 -6.28 -32.83
N LEU A 154 25.88 -5.80 -32.94
CA LEU A 154 24.70 -6.51 -32.43
C LEU A 154 24.53 -7.87 -33.13
N LEU A 155 24.68 -7.92 -34.45
CA LEU A 155 24.56 -9.16 -35.21
C LEU A 155 25.64 -10.21 -34.90
N LYS A 156 26.76 -9.83 -34.26
CA LYS A 156 27.76 -10.76 -33.72
C LYS A 156 27.31 -11.43 -32.42
N SER A 157 26.31 -10.90 -31.73
CA SER A 157 25.76 -11.49 -30.52
C SER A 157 24.89 -12.70 -30.83
N SER A 158 24.95 -13.71 -29.96
CA SER A 158 24.01 -14.84 -30.00
C SER A 158 22.63 -14.47 -29.46
N SER A 159 22.42 -13.25 -28.94
CA SER A 159 21.14 -12.80 -28.39
C SER A 159 21.00 -11.25 -28.41
N PRO A 160 21.02 -10.59 -29.58
CA PRO A 160 21.02 -9.13 -29.67
C PRO A 160 19.70 -8.49 -29.28
N ARG A 161 19.78 -7.37 -28.55
CA ARG A 161 18.63 -6.58 -28.07
C ARG A 161 18.76 -5.10 -28.40
N ILE A 162 17.66 -4.52 -28.85
CA ILE A 162 17.48 -3.06 -28.92
C ILE A 162 16.26 -2.68 -28.09
N VAL A 163 16.44 -1.72 -27.19
CA VAL A 163 15.39 -1.15 -26.34
C VAL A 163 15.31 0.34 -26.59
N ASN A 164 14.21 0.79 -27.18
CA ASN A 164 13.93 2.20 -27.44
C ASN A 164 13.06 2.78 -26.32
N VAL A 165 13.57 3.75 -25.56
CA VAL A 165 12.79 4.41 -24.51
C VAL A 165 11.86 5.44 -25.13
N SER A 166 10.58 5.08 -25.20
CA SER A 166 9.47 5.81 -25.81
C SER A 166 8.65 6.57 -24.75
N SER A 167 7.39 6.90 -25.05
CA SER A 167 6.45 7.57 -24.15
C SER A 167 5.01 7.18 -24.48
N LYS A 168 4.10 7.26 -23.50
CA LYS A 168 2.64 7.18 -23.73
C LYS A 168 2.19 8.19 -24.80
N LEU A 169 2.78 9.39 -24.81
CA LEU A 169 2.52 10.41 -25.82
C LEU A 169 2.94 10.00 -27.24
N GLY A 170 3.79 8.99 -27.40
CA GLY A 170 4.17 8.43 -28.71
C GLY A 170 3.20 7.39 -29.27
N GLN A 171 2.07 7.13 -28.61
CA GLN A 171 1.01 6.27 -29.13
C GLN A 171 0.28 6.94 -30.30
N LEU A 172 -0.15 6.14 -31.28
CA LEU A 172 -0.75 6.64 -32.52
C LEU A 172 -2.04 7.45 -32.30
N GLU A 173 -2.77 7.19 -31.21
CA GLU A 173 -3.95 7.97 -30.79
C GLU A 173 -3.61 9.45 -30.52
N ASN A 174 -2.35 9.73 -30.15
CA ASN A 174 -1.87 11.09 -29.88
C ASN A 174 -1.34 11.79 -31.14
N VAL A 175 -1.14 11.06 -32.24
CA VAL A 175 -0.73 11.62 -33.54
C VAL A 175 -1.97 12.16 -34.24
N GLN A 176 -2.19 13.47 -34.20
CA GLN A 176 -3.45 14.08 -34.67
C GLN A 176 -3.62 14.10 -36.19
N ASP A 177 -2.54 14.24 -36.96
CA ASP A 177 -2.63 14.19 -38.43
C ASP A 177 -2.96 12.78 -38.91
N GLU A 178 -4.07 12.67 -39.65
CA GLU A 178 -4.62 11.38 -40.09
C GLU A 178 -3.72 10.67 -41.09
N ASN A 179 -3.02 11.41 -41.96
CA ASN A 179 -2.13 10.83 -42.96
C ASN A 179 -0.88 10.24 -42.30
N ALA A 180 -0.26 10.99 -41.39
CA ALA A 180 0.84 10.53 -40.56
C ALA A 180 0.43 9.30 -39.73
N ARG A 181 -0.75 9.32 -39.09
CA ARG A 181 -1.28 8.17 -38.34
C ARG A 181 -1.48 6.96 -39.23
N LYS A 182 -2.03 7.13 -40.43
CA LYS A 182 -2.21 6.06 -41.43
C LYS A 182 -0.87 5.46 -41.85
N ILE A 183 0.11 6.29 -42.20
CA ILE A 183 1.46 5.84 -42.57
C ILE A 183 2.11 5.08 -41.41
N LEU A 184 2.12 5.63 -40.20
CA LEU A 184 2.76 5.01 -39.04
C LEU A 184 2.02 3.76 -38.52
N SER A 185 0.73 3.59 -38.83
CA SER A 185 -0.04 2.41 -38.45
C SER A 185 0.14 1.22 -39.39
N ASP A 186 0.39 1.46 -40.69
CA ASP A 186 0.62 0.41 -41.69
C ASP A 186 1.76 -0.51 -41.23
N PHE A 187 1.49 -1.79 -41.02
CA PHE A 187 2.50 -2.75 -40.53
C PHE A 187 3.30 -3.38 -41.67
N ASP A 188 2.66 -3.55 -42.82
CA ASP A 188 3.23 -4.30 -43.93
C ASP A 188 4.00 -3.39 -44.87
N GLY A 189 3.52 -2.16 -45.10
CA GLY A 189 4.13 -1.17 -45.98
C GLY A 189 5.14 -0.21 -45.34
N LEU A 190 5.34 -0.25 -44.02
CA LEU A 190 6.20 0.72 -43.31
C LEU A 190 7.69 0.60 -43.70
N THR A 191 8.29 1.71 -44.12
CA THR A 191 9.73 1.81 -44.42
C THR A 191 10.37 3.00 -43.69
N GLU A 192 11.71 3.03 -43.63
CA GLU A 192 12.45 4.15 -43.01
C GLU A 192 12.14 5.47 -43.74
N GLU A 193 12.02 5.43 -45.08
CA GLU A 193 11.70 6.59 -45.92
C GLU A 193 10.31 7.16 -45.63
N LEU A 194 9.33 6.30 -45.33
CA LEU A 194 7.98 6.74 -44.97
C LEU A 194 7.94 7.41 -43.59
N VAL A 195 8.69 6.88 -42.62
CA VAL A 195 8.80 7.49 -41.28
C VAL A 195 9.55 8.83 -41.37
N ASP A 196 10.65 8.88 -42.13
CA ASP A 196 11.40 10.11 -42.39
C ASP A 196 10.55 11.13 -43.14
N GLY A 197 9.68 10.68 -44.05
CA GLY A 197 8.70 11.50 -44.76
C GLY A 197 7.70 12.17 -43.81
N VAL A 198 7.12 11.42 -42.87
CA VAL A 198 6.22 11.96 -41.82
C VAL A 198 6.94 12.98 -40.94
N VAL A 199 8.17 12.67 -40.51
CA VAL A 199 8.98 13.60 -39.70
C VAL A 199 9.32 14.88 -40.47
N SER A 200 9.65 14.76 -41.76
CA SER A 200 9.98 15.91 -42.63
C SER A 200 8.76 16.77 -42.94
N GLU A 201 7.60 16.16 -43.18
CA GLU A 201 6.33 16.86 -43.37
C GLU A 201 5.96 17.64 -42.10
N TYR A 202 6.03 16.99 -40.93
CA TYR A 202 5.81 17.65 -39.65
C TYR A 202 6.76 18.84 -39.44
N LEU A 203 8.07 18.68 -39.69
CA LEU A 203 9.03 19.76 -39.55
C LEU A 203 8.77 20.91 -40.53
N ASN A 204 8.35 20.62 -41.76
CA ASN A 204 7.96 21.66 -42.71
C ASN A 204 6.72 22.42 -42.24
N ASN A 205 5.74 21.73 -41.65
CA ASN A 205 4.59 22.39 -41.03
C ASN A 205 5.00 23.18 -39.79
N ALA A 206 5.96 22.72 -39.00
CA ALA A 206 6.42 23.40 -37.80
C ALA A 206 7.19 24.71 -38.05
N LYS A 207 7.51 25.04 -39.30
CA LYS A 207 8.05 26.35 -39.69
C LYS A 207 7.00 27.46 -39.64
N ASP A 208 5.72 27.12 -39.76
CA ASP A 208 4.59 28.04 -39.71
C ASP A 208 3.50 27.51 -38.78
N GLN A 209 3.32 28.19 -37.64
CA GLN A 209 2.36 27.80 -36.61
C GLN A 209 0.93 27.69 -37.15
N GLU A 210 0.54 28.55 -38.10
CA GLU A 210 -0.80 28.54 -38.70
C GLU A 210 -0.99 27.33 -39.62
N SER A 211 0.03 26.96 -40.39
CA SER A 211 0.06 25.72 -41.17
C SER A 211 0.02 24.47 -40.29
N LEU A 212 0.71 24.48 -39.15
CA LEU A 212 0.77 23.35 -38.21
C LEU A 212 -0.61 23.09 -37.57
N GLU A 213 -1.31 24.15 -37.15
CA GLU A 213 -2.67 24.06 -36.62
C GLU A 213 -3.70 23.65 -37.68
N LYS A 214 -3.63 24.21 -38.91
CA LYS A 214 -4.53 23.86 -40.03
C LYS A 214 -4.45 22.39 -40.46
N LYS A 215 -3.28 21.75 -40.26
CA LYS A 215 -3.03 20.33 -40.54
C LYS A 215 -3.40 19.41 -39.36
N GLY A 216 -3.95 19.96 -38.28
CA GLY A 216 -4.46 19.19 -37.14
C GLY A 216 -3.43 18.91 -36.04
N TRP A 217 -2.20 19.41 -36.15
CA TRP A 217 -1.16 19.23 -35.13
C TRP A 217 -1.32 20.19 -33.93
N SER A 218 -2.48 20.19 -33.27
CA SER A 218 -2.90 21.28 -32.36
C SER A 218 -2.33 21.26 -30.93
N SER A 219 -1.47 20.29 -30.56
CA SER A 219 -0.89 20.20 -29.21
C SER A 219 0.44 20.96 -29.09
N ASN A 220 0.64 21.69 -27.99
CA ASN A 220 1.91 22.37 -27.68
C ASN A 220 3.10 21.41 -27.53
N VAL A 221 2.90 20.09 -27.50
CA VAL A 221 3.96 19.06 -27.39
C VAL A 221 4.08 18.18 -28.64
N SER A 222 3.54 18.63 -29.78
CA SER A 222 3.43 17.80 -31.00
C SER A 222 4.77 17.28 -31.52
N GLY A 223 5.88 18.00 -31.30
CA GLY A 223 7.22 17.56 -31.72
C GLY A 223 7.71 16.37 -30.91
N TYR A 224 7.44 16.37 -29.61
CA TYR A 224 7.76 15.23 -28.74
C TYR A 224 6.92 14.00 -29.09
N VAL A 225 5.61 14.19 -29.32
CA VAL A 225 4.67 13.15 -29.77
C VAL A 225 5.19 12.49 -31.06
N VAL A 226 5.47 13.30 -32.10
CA VAL A 226 5.96 12.80 -33.39
C VAL A 226 7.29 12.09 -33.23
N SER A 227 8.21 12.60 -32.41
CA SER A 227 9.51 11.96 -32.19
C SER A 227 9.40 10.57 -31.58
N LYS A 228 8.49 10.36 -30.61
CA LYS A 228 8.29 9.06 -29.95
C LYS A 228 7.44 8.12 -30.80
N ALA A 229 6.50 8.64 -31.59
CA ALA A 229 5.74 7.86 -32.56
C ALA A 229 6.63 7.34 -33.70
N ALA A 230 7.51 8.19 -34.24
CA ALA A 230 8.51 7.81 -35.24
C ALA A 230 9.49 6.76 -34.69
N LEU A 231 9.91 6.90 -33.43
CA LEU A 231 10.76 5.90 -32.76
C LEU A 231 10.04 4.55 -32.61
N ASN A 232 8.76 4.54 -32.27
CA ASN A 232 7.94 3.31 -32.22
C ASN A 232 7.83 2.65 -33.60
N ALA A 233 7.60 3.44 -34.65
CA ALA A 233 7.55 2.97 -36.03
C ALA A 233 8.90 2.36 -36.48
N TYR A 234 10.01 3.05 -36.22
CA TYR A 234 11.35 2.53 -36.52
C TYR A 234 11.70 1.26 -35.76
N THR A 235 11.23 1.11 -34.51
CA THR A 235 11.38 -0.13 -33.76
C THR A 235 10.75 -1.32 -34.50
N ARG A 236 9.56 -1.15 -35.09
CA ARG A 236 8.90 -2.18 -35.90
C ARG A 236 9.67 -2.49 -37.18
N ILE A 237 10.21 -1.47 -37.85
CA ILE A 237 11.04 -1.64 -39.05
C ILE A 237 12.28 -2.49 -38.74
N VAL A 238 13.02 -2.14 -37.68
CA VAL A 238 14.22 -2.88 -37.27
C VAL A 238 13.90 -4.33 -36.90
N ALA A 239 12.82 -4.56 -36.14
CA ALA A 239 12.36 -5.89 -35.77
C ALA A 239 12.00 -6.75 -37.00
N LYS A 240 11.36 -6.15 -38.01
CA LYS A 240 11.00 -6.83 -39.26
C LYS A 240 12.21 -7.13 -40.13
N LYS A 241 13.14 -6.17 -40.27
CA LYS A 241 14.32 -6.26 -41.13
C LYS A 241 15.37 -7.24 -40.60
N TYR A 242 15.45 -7.41 -39.27
CA TYR A 242 16.42 -8.29 -38.61
C TYR A 242 15.72 -9.26 -37.64
N PRO A 243 15.11 -10.36 -38.12
CA PRO A 243 14.34 -11.29 -37.27
C PRO A 243 15.15 -11.99 -36.17
N SER A 244 16.48 -12.07 -36.31
CA SER A 244 17.39 -12.60 -35.28
C SER A 244 17.67 -11.62 -34.14
N LEU A 245 17.24 -10.36 -34.29
CA LEU A 245 17.40 -9.29 -33.31
C LEU A 245 16.05 -8.92 -32.70
N CYS A 246 15.99 -8.85 -31.37
CA CYS A 246 14.77 -8.39 -30.68
C CYS A 246 14.85 -6.87 -30.46
N ALA A 247 14.03 -6.09 -31.17
CA ALA A 247 13.92 -4.64 -31.01
C ALA A 247 12.55 -4.29 -30.42
N ASN A 248 12.50 -3.60 -29.27
CA ASN A 248 11.25 -3.20 -28.63
C ASN A 248 11.29 -1.76 -28.13
N ALA A 249 10.13 -1.15 -27.98
CA ALA A 249 9.94 0.16 -27.38
C ALA A 249 9.20 0.08 -26.04
N VAL A 250 9.49 0.99 -25.12
CA VAL A 250 8.84 1.03 -23.80
C VAL A 250 8.66 2.45 -23.31
N SER A 251 7.49 2.76 -22.75
CA SER A 251 7.25 4.00 -22.03
C SER A 251 7.65 3.82 -20.56
N PRO A 252 8.56 4.65 -20.01
CA PRO A 252 8.99 4.55 -18.61
C PRO A 252 7.93 5.07 -17.62
N GLY A 253 6.81 5.62 -18.09
CA GLY A 253 5.78 6.25 -17.25
C GLY A 253 6.03 7.75 -17.04
N PHE A 254 5.26 8.38 -16.15
CA PHE A 254 5.47 9.78 -15.79
C PHE A 254 6.49 9.86 -14.65
N VAL A 255 7.77 9.83 -15.03
CA VAL A 255 8.90 9.68 -14.09
C VAL A 255 9.41 11.02 -13.61
N ALA A 256 9.69 11.16 -12.31
CA ALA A 256 10.29 12.36 -11.72
C ALA A 256 11.75 12.52 -12.19
N THR A 257 11.98 13.41 -13.16
CA THR A 257 13.30 13.72 -13.74
C THR A 257 13.40 15.20 -14.12
N ASP A 258 14.58 15.68 -14.48
CA ASP A 258 14.75 17.04 -15.04
C ASP A 258 13.78 17.35 -16.19
N MET A 259 13.39 16.34 -16.99
CA MET A 259 12.49 16.51 -18.15
C MET A 259 11.05 16.78 -17.73
N THR A 260 10.65 16.31 -16.54
CA THR A 260 9.31 16.47 -15.96
C THR A 260 9.31 17.45 -14.78
N PHE A 261 10.40 18.19 -14.58
CA PHE A 261 10.60 19.07 -13.43
C PHE A 261 10.42 18.34 -12.09
N PHE A 262 10.78 17.05 -12.04
CA PHE A 262 10.60 16.16 -10.88
C PHE A 262 9.16 15.98 -10.39
N GLN A 263 8.15 16.36 -11.19
CA GLN A 263 6.72 16.22 -10.86
C GLN A 263 6.13 14.85 -11.24
N GLY A 264 6.97 13.87 -11.57
CA GLY A 264 6.50 12.56 -12.00
C GLY A 264 5.90 11.75 -10.86
N THR A 265 4.86 10.97 -11.14
CA THR A 265 4.20 10.07 -10.19
C THR A 265 5.02 8.81 -9.86
N SER A 266 6.14 8.60 -10.55
CA SER A 266 7.01 7.42 -10.38
C SER A 266 8.48 7.82 -10.29
N THR A 267 9.28 7.05 -9.56
CA THR A 267 10.71 7.30 -9.39
C THR A 267 11.52 6.87 -10.61
N ALA A 268 12.77 7.35 -10.74
CA ALA A 268 13.68 6.88 -11.79
C ALA A 268 13.92 5.37 -11.73
N GLU A 269 13.91 4.78 -10.52
CA GLU A 269 14.01 3.33 -10.30
C GLU A 269 12.85 2.58 -10.91
N GLU A 270 11.63 3.03 -10.65
CA GLU A 270 10.42 2.45 -11.23
C GLU A 270 10.40 2.61 -12.75
N GLY A 271 10.78 3.79 -13.26
CA GLY A 271 10.82 4.08 -14.68
C GLY A 271 11.85 3.24 -15.47
N ALA A 272 12.94 2.83 -14.83
CA ALA A 272 13.98 2.01 -15.44
C ALA A 272 13.60 0.51 -15.56
N ARG A 273 12.66 0.02 -14.74
CA ARG A 273 12.27 -1.41 -14.70
C ARG A 273 11.85 -1.94 -16.07
N GLY A 274 11.07 -1.16 -16.81
CA GLY A 274 10.60 -1.54 -18.15
C GLY A 274 11.74 -1.73 -19.16
N PRO A 275 12.58 -0.70 -19.38
CA PRO A 275 13.76 -0.80 -20.23
C PRO A 275 14.71 -1.95 -19.84
N VAL A 276 14.99 -2.12 -18.54
CA VAL A 276 15.86 -3.20 -18.01
C VAL A 276 15.26 -4.56 -18.29
N ARG A 277 13.96 -4.74 -18.04
CA ARG A 277 13.25 -6.00 -18.32
C ARG A 277 13.33 -6.37 -19.79
N LEU A 278 13.16 -5.40 -20.71
CA LEU A 278 13.27 -5.67 -22.14
C LEU A 278 14.71 -5.99 -22.57
N ALA A 279 15.69 -5.33 -21.96
CA ALA A 279 17.12 -5.54 -22.22
C ALA A 279 17.58 -6.95 -21.79
N LEU A 280 17.03 -7.48 -20.71
CA LEU A 280 17.45 -8.78 -20.14
C LEU A 280 16.66 -9.98 -20.67
N MET A 281 15.68 -9.77 -21.57
CA MET A 281 14.80 -10.84 -22.06
C MET A 281 15.55 -12.05 -22.65
N PRO A 282 15.08 -13.29 -22.37
CA PRO A 282 15.62 -14.51 -22.97
C PRO A 282 15.58 -14.50 -24.51
N HIS A 283 16.41 -15.34 -25.12
CA HIS A 283 16.41 -15.55 -26.58
C HIS A 283 15.03 -15.98 -27.09
N GLY A 284 14.55 -15.38 -28.18
CA GLY A 284 13.21 -15.66 -28.74
C GLY A 284 12.07 -14.85 -28.10
N GLY A 285 12.37 -13.85 -27.25
CA GLY A 285 11.39 -12.91 -26.72
C GLY A 285 10.71 -12.06 -27.81
N PRO A 286 9.58 -11.39 -27.49
CA PRO A 286 8.84 -10.58 -28.45
C PRO A 286 9.72 -9.51 -29.09
N SER A 287 9.47 -9.19 -30.36
CA SER A 287 10.15 -8.15 -31.13
C SER A 287 9.10 -7.29 -31.84
N GLY A 288 9.34 -5.98 -31.95
CA GLY A 288 8.46 -5.00 -32.58
C GLY A 288 7.34 -4.43 -31.69
N GLN A 289 7.36 -4.64 -30.36
CA GLN A 289 6.28 -4.22 -29.45
C GLN A 289 6.54 -2.84 -28.78
N SER A 290 5.45 -2.16 -28.36
CA SER A 290 5.47 -0.94 -27.53
C SER A 290 4.56 -1.12 -26.30
N LYS A 291 5.05 -0.90 -25.06
CA LYS A 291 4.31 -1.16 -23.79
C LYS A 291 4.29 0.02 -22.81
N VAL A 292 3.24 0.09 -21.95
CA VAL A 292 3.07 0.99 -20.79
C VAL A 292 3.04 0.13 -19.52
N ILE A 293 3.73 0.52 -18.44
CA ILE A 293 3.76 -0.23 -17.16
C ILE A 293 3.11 0.59 -16.04
N MET A 294 2.17 -0.01 -15.30
CA MET A 294 1.63 0.46 -14.00
C MET A 294 2.40 -0.24 -12.87
N ALA A 295 2.77 0.49 -11.81
CA ALA A 295 3.61 -0.01 -10.73
C ALA A 295 2.86 -0.97 -9.78
N SER A 296 3.48 -2.13 -9.49
CA SER A 296 3.15 -2.99 -8.34
C SER A 296 4.44 -3.25 -7.56
N THR A 297 4.36 -3.14 -6.23
CA THR A 297 5.44 -3.36 -5.26
C THR A 297 5.73 -4.85 -5.05
N THR A 298 6.99 -5.23 -4.78
CA THR A 298 7.38 -6.33 -3.87
C THR A 298 8.92 -6.43 -3.72
N GLU A 299 9.30 -6.93 -2.54
CA GLU A 299 10.62 -6.96 -1.89
C GLU A 299 11.64 -7.99 -2.46
N LYS A 300 12.92 -7.80 -2.08
CA LYS A 300 14.06 -8.75 -2.18
C LYS A 300 14.14 -9.55 -0.86
N THR A 301 14.56 -10.82 -0.73
CA THR A 301 15.33 -11.77 -1.55
C THR A 301 15.12 -13.20 -1.00
N SER A 302 14.71 -14.14 -1.86
CA SER A 302 14.89 -15.59 -1.70
C SER A 302 15.46 -16.08 -3.04
N THR A 303 16.60 -16.78 -3.02
CA THR A 303 17.35 -17.17 -4.24
C THR A 303 16.70 -18.32 -5.02
N GLU A 304 15.58 -18.89 -4.56
CA GLU A 304 14.78 -19.85 -5.33
C GLU A 304 13.38 -19.28 -5.63
N LYS A 305 13.05 -19.19 -6.92
CA LYS A 305 11.68 -18.86 -7.38
C LYS A 305 10.72 -20.00 -7.01
N ARG A 306 9.49 -19.63 -6.63
CA ARG A 306 8.38 -20.57 -6.45
C ARG A 306 7.86 -21.06 -7.80
N VAL A 307 7.35 -22.30 -7.84
CA VAL A 307 6.81 -22.92 -9.05
C VAL A 307 5.32 -23.25 -8.88
N ALA A 308 4.50 -22.82 -9.85
CA ALA A 308 3.05 -23.04 -9.88
C ALA A 308 2.62 -23.84 -11.11
N VAL A 309 1.61 -24.70 -10.98
CA VAL A 309 0.92 -25.34 -12.12
C VAL A 309 -0.52 -24.85 -12.16
N VAL A 310 -0.98 -24.38 -13.33
CA VAL A 310 -2.38 -23.93 -13.53
C VAL A 310 -3.04 -24.78 -14.61
N THR A 311 -4.10 -25.51 -14.27
CA THR A 311 -4.85 -26.32 -15.22
C THR A 311 -5.81 -25.48 -16.08
N GLY A 312 -5.84 -25.68 -17.40
CA GLY A 312 -6.70 -24.88 -18.29
C GLY A 312 -6.34 -23.39 -18.32
N GLY A 313 -5.05 -23.06 -18.24
CA GLY A 313 -4.53 -21.70 -18.16
C GLY A 313 -4.51 -20.93 -19.48
N ASN A 314 -5.09 -21.44 -20.57
CA ASN A 314 -4.90 -20.85 -21.91
C ASN A 314 -5.93 -19.77 -22.31
N LYS A 315 -6.98 -19.55 -21.51
CA LYS A 315 -8.03 -18.55 -21.79
C LYS A 315 -8.79 -18.16 -20.53
N GLY A 316 -9.59 -17.09 -20.64
CA GLY A 316 -10.48 -16.62 -19.57
C GLY A 316 -9.73 -16.40 -18.25
N ILE A 317 -10.35 -16.83 -17.15
CA ILE A 317 -9.78 -16.69 -15.80
C ILE A 317 -8.46 -17.46 -15.62
N GLY A 318 -8.29 -18.64 -16.24
CA GLY A 318 -7.07 -19.43 -16.11
C GLY A 318 -5.84 -18.72 -16.67
N LEU A 319 -6.00 -18.00 -17.79
CA LEU A 319 -4.95 -17.17 -18.39
C LEU A 319 -4.54 -16.05 -17.45
N GLU A 320 -5.51 -15.45 -16.79
CA GLU A 320 -5.32 -14.30 -15.95
C GLU A 320 -4.71 -14.67 -14.58
N ILE A 321 -5.05 -15.84 -14.05
CA ILE A 321 -4.34 -16.44 -12.91
C ILE A 321 -2.87 -16.66 -13.25
N CYS A 322 -2.58 -17.21 -14.45
CA CYS A 322 -1.19 -17.39 -14.88
C CYS A 322 -0.45 -16.05 -14.96
N ARG A 323 -1.11 -15.01 -15.49
CA ARG A 323 -0.54 -13.65 -15.55
C ARG A 323 -0.21 -13.12 -14.17
N GLN A 324 -1.18 -13.13 -13.26
CA GLN A 324 -1.05 -12.52 -11.94
C GLN A 324 -0.07 -13.28 -11.04
N LEU A 325 -0.04 -14.62 -11.09
CA LEU A 325 0.98 -15.39 -10.36
C LEU A 325 2.39 -15.08 -10.90
N ALA A 326 2.56 -15.02 -12.21
CA ALA A 326 3.86 -14.73 -12.79
C ALA A 326 4.32 -13.28 -12.53
N LEU A 327 3.40 -12.33 -12.36
CA LEU A 327 3.70 -10.97 -11.87
C LEU A 327 4.20 -10.95 -10.41
N ASN A 328 3.87 -11.97 -9.62
CA ASN A 328 4.36 -12.15 -8.24
C ASN A 328 5.67 -12.96 -8.18
N ASN A 329 6.48 -12.92 -9.25
CA ASN A 329 7.78 -13.59 -9.34
C ASN A 329 7.73 -15.12 -9.16
N ILE A 330 6.66 -15.76 -9.64
CA ILE A 330 6.45 -17.22 -9.62
C ILE A 330 6.64 -17.77 -11.03
N THR A 331 7.36 -18.90 -11.17
CA THR A 331 7.41 -19.65 -12.42
C THR A 331 6.10 -20.42 -12.59
N VAL A 332 5.31 -20.10 -13.60
CA VAL A 332 3.99 -20.70 -13.83
C VAL A 332 4.02 -21.66 -15.00
N ILE A 333 3.62 -22.91 -14.78
CA ILE A 333 3.35 -23.89 -15.82
C ILE A 333 1.89 -23.74 -16.24
N LEU A 334 1.67 -23.03 -17.34
CA LEU A 334 0.38 -22.88 -17.99
C LEU A 334 0.08 -24.15 -18.78
N THR A 335 -1.11 -24.72 -18.57
CA THR A 335 -1.49 -25.95 -19.27
C THR A 335 -2.77 -25.81 -20.08
N ALA A 336 -2.83 -26.58 -21.17
CA ALA A 336 -3.97 -26.63 -22.08
C ALA A 336 -4.02 -28.01 -22.77
N ARG A 337 -5.22 -28.44 -23.18
CA ARG A 337 -5.39 -29.67 -23.97
C ARG A 337 -4.76 -29.56 -25.36
N ASN A 338 -4.96 -28.41 -25.99
CA ASN A 338 -4.47 -28.14 -27.33
C ASN A 338 -3.18 -27.33 -27.26
N GLU A 339 -2.13 -27.85 -27.90
CA GLU A 339 -0.79 -27.28 -27.88
C GLU A 339 -0.74 -25.88 -28.50
N SER A 340 -1.34 -25.67 -29.68
CA SER A 340 -1.31 -24.37 -30.34
C SER A 340 -1.98 -23.30 -29.47
N ARG A 341 -3.13 -23.60 -28.85
CA ARG A 341 -3.80 -22.67 -27.92
C ARG A 341 -2.99 -22.37 -26.67
N GLY A 342 -2.24 -23.35 -26.18
CA GLY A 342 -1.35 -23.17 -25.03
C GLY A 342 -0.14 -22.29 -25.36
N VAL A 343 0.48 -22.53 -26.52
CA VAL A 343 1.56 -21.70 -27.05
C VAL A 343 1.07 -20.28 -27.33
N ASP A 344 -0.10 -20.12 -27.96
CA ASP A 344 -0.73 -18.83 -28.20
C ASP A 344 -1.04 -18.09 -26.88
N ALA A 345 -1.45 -18.82 -25.85
CA ALA A 345 -1.72 -18.24 -24.53
C ALA A 345 -0.45 -17.74 -23.85
N VAL A 346 0.64 -18.52 -23.89
CA VAL A 346 1.95 -18.05 -23.42
C VAL A 346 2.43 -16.87 -24.24
N ALA A 347 2.23 -16.88 -25.56
CA ALA A 347 2.53 -15.75 -26.43
C ALA A 347 1.73 -14.51 -26.02
N LYS A 348 0.41 -14.63 -25.83
CA LYS A 348 -0.51 -13.56 -25.35
C LYS A 348 -0.08 -13.00 -24.00
N LEU A 349 0.28 -13.86 -23.06
CA LEU A 349 0.78 -13.46 -21.75
C LEU A 349 2.10 -12.70 -21.83
N ASN A 350 2.96 -13.12 -22.75
CA ASN A 350 4.20 -12.43 -23.07
C ASN A 350 3.99 -11.10 -23.82
N VAL A 351 2.80 -10.84 -24.39
CA VAL A 351 2.43 -9.53 -24.97
C VAL A 351 2.38 -8.42 -23.91
N SER A 352 2.14 -8.72 -22.63
CA SER A 352 2.16 -7.72 -21.53
C SER A 352 3.52 -7.56 -20.82
N GLY A 353 4.50 -8.41 -21.15
CA GLY A 353 5.88 -8.38 -20.64
C GLY A 353 6.42 -9.82 -20.47
N PRO A 354 7.75 -10.06 -20.41
CA PRO A 354 8.29 -11.41 -20.16
C PRO A 354 7.87 -11.85 -18.76
N ILE A 355 6.85 -12.67 -18.68
CA ILE A 355 6.40 -13.30 -17.44
C ILE A 355 6.90 -14.74 -17.47
N ASP A 356 7.30 -15.26 -16.31
CA ASP A 356 7.93 -16.58 -16.22
C ASP A 356 6.85 -17.66 -16.32
N VAL A 357 6.34 -17.85 -17.54
CA VAL A 357 5.27 -18.78 -17.85
C VAL A 357 5.73 -19.75 -18.93
N VAL A 358 5.71 -21.05 -18.61
CA VAL A 358 6.03 -22.13 -19.54
C VAL A 358 4.77 -22.90 -19.88
N PHE A 359 4.60 -23.23 -21.15
CA PHE A 359 3.50 -24.09 -21.58
C PHE A 359 3.87 -25.57 -21.39
N HIS A 360 2.93 -26.37 -20.91
CA HIS A 360 2.97 -27.82 -21.05
C HIS A 360 1.57 -28.37 -21.34
N GLN A 361 1.47 -29.32 -22.27
CA GLN A 361 0.19 -29.93 -22.61
C GLN A 361 -0.38 -30.72 -21.42
N LEU A 362 -1.69 -30.57 -21.18
CA LEU A 362 -2.42 -31.34 -20.17
C LEU A 362 -3.84 -31.61 -20.66
N ASP A 363 -4.18 -32.89 -20.80
CA ASP A 363 -5.56 -33.36 -20.70
C ASP A 363 -5.77 -33.98 -19.31
N VAL A 364 -6.62 -33.34 -18.50
CA VAL A 364 -6.93 -33.78 -17.14
C VAL A 364 -7.70 -35.10 -17.11
N LYS A 365 -8.22 -35.59 -18.25
CA LYS A 365 -8.88 -36.89 -18.35
C LYS A 365 -7.94 -38.03 -18.76
N ASP A 366 -6.72 -37.71 -19.21
CA ASP A 366 -5.74 -38.70 -19.65
C ASP A 366 -4.65 -38.90 -18.58
N PRO A 367 -4.64 -40.04 -17.86
CA PRO A 367 -3.61 -40.35 -16.87
C PRO A 367 -2.18 -40.28 -17.44
N THR A 368 -2.00 -40.60 -18.72
CA THR A 368 -0.70 -40.51 -19.39
C THR A 368 -0.27 -39.05 -19.53
N SER A 369 -1.19 -38.16 -19.91
CA SER A 369 -0.94 -36.72 -19.97
C SER A 369 -0.59 -36.14 -18.60
N ILE A 370 -1.30 -36.55 -17.55
CA ILE A 370 -1.04 -36.11 -16.17
C ILE A 370 0.36 -36.58 -15.72
N ALA A 371 0.68 -37.86 -15.92
CA ALA A 371 1.96 -38.44 -15.54
C ALA A 371 3.14 -37.78 -16.28
N ARG A 372 2.98 -37.47 -17.57
CA ARG A 372 3.99 -36.72 -18.35
C ARG A 372 4.26 -35.34 -17.75
N LEU A 373 3.20 -34.61 -17.40
CA LEU A 373 3.34 -33.29 -16.79
C LEU A 373 3.99 -33.37 -15.40
N ALA A 374 3.56 -34.29 -14.54
CA ALA A 374 4.15 -34.47 -13.21
C ALA A 374 5.66 -34.80 -13.32
N LYS A 375 6.03 -35.72 -14.23
CA LYS A 375 7.42 -36.07 -14.51
C LYS A 375 8.22 -34.89 -15.08
N PHE A 376 7.60 -34.08 -15.95
CA PHE A 376 8.22 -32.85 -16.44
C PHE A 376 8.56 -31.91 -15.27
N VAL A 377 7.60 -31.65 -14.38
CA VAL A 377 7.82 -30.76 -13.22
C VAL A 377 8.89 -31.32 -12.28
N GLU A 378 8.83 -32.61 -11.96
CA GLU A 378 9.85 -33.30 -11.18
C GLU A 378 11.24 -33.18 -11.81
N SER A 379 11.35 -33.37 -13.14
CA SER A 379 12.63 -33.34 -13.84
C SER A 379 13.24 -31.94 -13.91
N GLN A 380 12.43 -30.92 -14.21
CA GLN A 380 12.87 -29.56 -14.48
C GLN A 380 13.00 -28.72 -13.21
N PHE A 381 12.07 -28.87 -12.27
CA PHE A 381 11.94 -27.99 -11.12
C PHE A 381 12.17 -28.68 -9.78
N LYS A 382 12.19 -30.02 -9.73
CA LYS A 382 12.41 -30.86 -8.53
C LYS A 382 11.36 -30.75 -7.43
N LYS A 383 10.57 -29.68 -7.41
CA LYS A 383 9.51 -29.40 -6.44
C LYS A 383 8.33 -28.70 -7.14
N LEU A 384 7.18 -28.72 -6.47
CA LEU A 384 6.06 -27.86 -6.77
C LEU A 384 5.70 -27.07 -5.50
N ASP A 385 5.39 -25.78 -5.65
CA ASP A 385 4.94 -24.93 -4.54
C ASP A 385 3.44 -24.65 -4.63
N ILE A 386 2.88 -24.45 -5.84
CA ILE A 386 1.47 -24.07 -6.02
C ILE A 386 0.79 -24.97 -7.07
N LEU A 387 -0.39 -25.50 -6.76
CA LEU A 387 -1.25 -26.18 -7.73
C LEU A 387 -2.64 -25.55 -7.81
N VAL A 388 -3.02 -25.09 -9.00
CA VAL A 388 -4.33 -24.48 -9.29
C VAL A 388 -5.11 -25.36 -10.28
N ASN A 389 -6.11 -26.09 -9.78
CA ASN A 389 -6.98 -26.96 -10.58
C ASN A 389 -8.13 -26.18 -11.26
N ASN A 390 -7.82 -25.34 -12.24
CA ASN A 390 -8.75 -24.46 -12.94
C ASN A 390 -9.52 -25.09 -14.13
N ALA A 391 -9.02 -26.17 -14.73
CA ALA A 391 -9.67 -26.78 -15.89
C ALA A 391 -11.14 -27.14 -15.60
N GLY A 392 -12.04 -26.80 -16.53
CA GLY A 392 -13.44 -27.20 -16.41
C GLY A 392 -14.31 -26.96 -17.63
N GLU A 393 -15.45 -27.63 -17.66
CA GLU A 393 -16.49 -27.59 -18.70
C GLU A 393 -17.88 -27.46 -18.04
N ASN A 394 -18.88 -26.92 -18.75
CA ASN A 394 -20.23 -26.65 -18.20
C ASN A 394 -21.22 -27.82 -18.37
N GLY A 395 -20.98 -28.73 -19.32
CA GLY A 395 -21.80 -29.91 -19.57
C GLY A 395 -23.21 -29.62 -20.08
N ILE A 396 -23.45 -28.49 -20.74
CA ILE A 396 -24.75 -28.06 -21.29
C ILE A 396 -24.63 -27.60 -22.74
N ILE A 397 -25.76 -27.55 -23.43
CA ILE A 397 -25.98 -26.83 -24.69
C ILE A 397 -26.87 -25.63 -24.37
N VAL A 398 -26.57 -24.45 -24.95
CA VAL A 398 -27.34 -23.23 -24.73
C VAL A 398 -27.71 -22.60 -26.08
N ASN A 399 -28.98 -22.27 -26.29
CA ASN A 399 -29.45 -21.39 -27.35
C ASN A 399 -29.25 -19.93 -26.92
N TYR A 400 -28.17 -19.31 -27.39
CA TYR A 400 -27.72 -18.02 -26.88
C TYR A 400 -28.60 -16.84 -27.25
N ASP A 401 -29.27 -16.88 -28.39
CA ASP A 401 -30.14 -15.79 -28.83
C ASP A 401 -31.40 -15.73 -27.95
N GLU A 402 -32.01 -16.89 -27.70
CA GLU A 402 -33.13 -17.01 -26.79
C GLU A 402 -32.74 -16.76 -25.33
N PHE A 403 -31.54 -17.21 -24.92
CA PHE A 403 -31.05 -16.98 -23.56
C PHE A 403 -30.80 -15.49 -23.28
N ARG A 404 -30.27 -14.73 -24.26
CA ARG A 404 -30.10 -13.28 -24.16
C ARG A 404 -31.45 -12.56 -24.14
N ALA A 405 -32.36 -12.92 -25.06
CA ALA A 405 -33.71 -12.34 -25.10
C ALA A 405 -34.51 -12.59 -23.81
N PHE A 406 -34.39 -13.80 -23.25
CA PHE A 406 -34.99 -14.16 -21.96
C PHE A 406 -34.44 -13.29 -20.82
N LYS A 407 -33.13 -13.04 -20.79
CA LYS A 407 -32.46 -12.20 -19.78
C LYS A 407 -32.84 -10.72 -19.88
N ASP A 408 -32.96 -10.19 -21.10
CA ASP A 408 -33.29 -8.78 -21.33
C ASP A 408 -34.79 -8.49 -21.06
N GLY A 409 -35.68 -9.45 -21.31
CA GLY A 409 -37.13 -9.31 -21.10
C GLY A 409 -37.61 -9.54 -19.66
N ALA A 410 -36.92 -10.37 -18.87
CA ALA A 410 -37.39 -10.80 -17.54
C ALA A 410 -36.82 -9.97 -16.36
N GLY A 411 -35.99 -8.95 -16.63
CA GLY A 411 -35.07 -8.42 -15.62
C GLY A 411 -34.05 -9.49 -15.20
N TYR A 412 -33.15 -9.17 -14.28
CA TYR A 412 -32.07 -10.10 -13.89
C TYR A 412 -32.61 -11.36 -13.16
N MET A 413 -33.14 -12.33 -13.91
CA MET A 413 -33.58 -13.63 -13.42
C MET A 413 -32.43 -14.64 -13.48
N GLU A 414 -32.14 -15.29 -12.36
CA GLU A 414 -31.14 -16.35 -12.31
C GLU A 414 -31.73 -17.69 -12.77
N VAL A 415 -30.89 -18.55 -13.34
CA VAL A 415 -31.23 -19.92 -13.73
C VAL A 415 -31.40 -20.77 -12.45
N TYR A 416 -32.60 -20.74 -11.86
CA TYR A 416 -33.03 -21.57 -10.74
C TYR A 416 -33.78 -22.81 -11.24
N ASP A 417 -33.76 -23.89 -10.46
CA ASP A 417 -34.51 -25.11 -10.81
C ASP A 417 -36.03 -24.89 -10.75
N GLU A 418 -36.50 -23.93 -9.95
CA GLU A 418 -37.89 -23.45 -9.91
C GLU A 418 -38.35 -22.88 -11.27
N ASN A 419 -37.41 -22.31 -12.03
CA ASN A 419 -37.63 -21.74 -13.36
C ASN A 419 -37.08 -22.64 -14.47
N ALA A 420 -36.70 -23.90 -14.18
CA ALA A 420 -36.12 -24.83 -15.15
C ALA A 420 -37.05 -25.02 -16.36
N HIS A 421 -38.36 -25.06 -16.13
CA HIS A 421 -39.37 -25.18 -17.17
C HIS A 421 -39.38 -24.01 -18.16
N LEU A 422 -38.98 -22.80 -17.73
CA LEU A 422 -38.85 -21.60 -18.59
C LEU A 422 -37.61 -21.63 -19.47
N LEU A 423 -36.66 -22.51 -19.16
CA LEU A 423 -35.39 -22.67 -19.87
C LEU A 423 -35.40 -23.89 -20.78
N ASN A 424 -36.52 -24.62 -20.87
CA ASN A 424 -36.69 -25.73 -21.80
C ASN A 424 -36.59 -25.23 -23.25
N GLY A 425 -35.70 -25.82 -24.03
CA GLY A 425 -35.37 -25.37 -25.39
C GLY A 425 -34.30 -24.26 -25.44
N ILE A 426 -34.03 -23.59 -24.31
CA ILE A 426 -32.97 -22.57 -24.18
C ILE A 426 -31.69 -23.17 -23.62
N ILE A 427 -31.79 -24.02 -22.59
CA ILE A 427 -30.66 -24.75 -21.99
C ILE A 427 -31.00 -26.23 -22.00
N GLU A 428 -30.15 -27.03 -22.62
CA GLU A 428 -30.25 -28.49 -22.62
C GLU A 428 -29.06 -29.10 -21.89
N GLN A 429 -29.30 -30.19 -21.15
CA GLN A 429 -28.25 -30.94 -20.49
C GLN A 429 -28.25 -32.40 -20.93
N PRO A 430 -27.57 -32.74 -22.03
CA PRO A 430 -27.40 -34.13 -22.45
C PRO A 430 -26.56 -34.93 -21.43
N TYR A 431 -26.97 -36.17 -21.14
CA TYR A 431 -26.26 -37.05 -20.20
C TYR A 431 -24.77 -37.20 -20.52
N ASN A 432 -24.42 -37.40 -21.80
CA ASN A 432 -23.03 -37.55 -22.23
C ASN A 432 -22.18 -36.30 -21.93
N LEU A 433 -22.71 -35.08 -22.17
CA LEU A 433 -22.00 -33.84 -21.84
C LEU A 433 -21.92 -33.62 -20.32
N GLY A 434 -22.94 -34.04 -19.58
CA GLY A 434 -22.92 -34.05 -18.12
C GLY A 434 -21.87 -35.00 -17.53
N GLU A 435 -21.76 -36.21 -18.08
CA GLU A 435 -20.74 -37.17 -17.68
C GLU A 435 -19.33 -36.64 -17.96
N GLU A 436 -19.09 -36.06 -19.15
CA GLU A 436 -17.81 -35.44 -19.50
C GLU A 436 -17.46 -34.24 -18.61
N CYS A 437 -18.46 -33.46 -18.19
CA CYS A 437 -18.31 -32.37 -17.23
C CYS A 437 -17.82 -32.88 -15.87
N ILE A 438 -18.39 -33.98 -15.35
CA ILE A 438 -17.95 -34.61 -14.10
C ILE A 438 -16.54 -35.19 -14.23
N LYS A 439 -16.24 -35.89 -15.34
CA LYS A 439 -14.90 -36.43 -15.62
C LYS A 439 -13.84 -35.33 -15.63
N THR A 440 -14.14 -34.18 -16.22
CA THR A 440 -13.20 -33.06 -16.30
C THR A 440 -13.07 -32.33 -14.96
N ASN A 441 -14.19 -31.93 -14.36
CA ASN A 441 -14.21 -31.00 -13.23
C ASN A 441 -13.87 -31.65 -11.89
N TYR A 442 -14.22 -32.92 -11.70
CA TYR A 442 -13.96 -33.66 -10.46
C TYR A 442 -12.86 -34.69 -10.64
N TYR A 443 -13.08 -35.72 -11.45
CA TYR A 443 -12.11 -36.82 -11.59
C TYR A 443 -10.76 -36.35 -12.14
N GLY A 444 -10.76 -35.43 -13.11
CA GLY A 444 -9.53 -34.88 -13.65
C GLY A 444 -8.77 -34.02 -12.66
N ALA A 445 -9.47 -33.17 -11.89
CA ALA A 445 -8.85 -32.39 -10.82
C ALA A 445 -8.29 -33.29 -9.71
N LYS A 446 -9.03 -34.35 -9.31
CA LYS A 446 -8.57 -35.37 -8.36
C LYS A 446 -7.30 -36.07 -8.84
N ALA A 447 -7.29 -36.58 -10.08
CA ALA A 447 -6.15 -37.30 -10.65
C ALA A 447 -4.90 -36.42 -10.78
N VAL A 448 -5.06 -35.15 -11.21
CA VAL A 448 -3.94 -34.18 -11.24
C VAL A 448 -3.40 -33.96 -9.83
N THR A 449 -4.28 -33.79 -8.85
CA THR A 449 -3.89 -33.57 -7.45
C THR A 449 -3.06 -34.73 -6.90
N GLU A 450 -3.53 -35.95 -7.09
CA GLU A 450 -2.83 -37.15 -6.60
C GLU A 450 -1.45 -37.32 -7.24
N ALA A 451 -1.32 -37.01 -8.53
CA ALA A 451 -0.04 -37.10 -9.24
C ALA A 451 0.99 -36.05 -8.75
N PHE A 452 0.54 -34.90 -8.27
CA PHE A 452 1.41 -33.80 -7.84
C PHE A 452 1.66 -33.75 -6.33
N LEU A 453 0.86 -34.47 -5.55
CA LEU A 453 0.98 -34.51 -4.10
C LEU A 453 2.40 -34.88 -3.61
N PRO A 454 3.10 -35.89 -4.18
CA PRO A 454 4.48 -36.19 -3.78
C PRO A 454 5.46 -35.02 -4.00
N LEU A 455 5.28 -34.22 -5.06
CA LEU A 455 6.12 -33.06 -5.35
C LEU A 455 5.85 -31.87 -4.42
N LEU A 456 4.62 -31.77 -3.92
CA LEU A 456 4.24 -30.83 -2.87
C LEU A 456 4.79 -31.29 -1.50
N GLU A 457 4.91 -32.60 -1.26
CA GLU A 457 5.45 -33.15 -0.01
C GLU A 457 6.98 -33.14 0.06
N LEU A 458 7.69 -33.50 -1.02
CA LEU A 458 9.17 -33.64 -1.07
C LEU A 458 9.94 -32.41 -0.60
N SER A 459 9.41 -31.20 -0.80
CA SER A 459 9.99 -29.95 -0.29
C SER A 459 9.93 -29.81 1.26
N SER A 460 9.38 -30.79 1.99
CA SER A 460 9.41 -30.87 3.46
C SER A 460 10.51 -31.78 4.01
N PHE A 461 11.16 -32.58 3.15
CA PHE A 461 12.27 -33.45 3.50
C PHE A 461 13.57 -32.89 2.92
N SER A 462 14.21 -31.96 3.64
CA SER A 462 15.65 -31.73 3.50
C SER A 462 16.33 -31.94 4.84
N GLU A 463 17.21 -32.95 4.85
CA GLU A 463 18.07 -33.40 5.93
C GLU A 463 18.85 -32.25 6.57
N ASN A 464 18.67 -32.06 7.87
CA ASN A 464 19.67 -31.59 8.86
C ASN A 464 18.93 -31.24 10.16
N ARG A 465 18.62 -32.28 10.95
CA ARG A 465 17.86 -32.15 12.20
C ARG A 465 18.73 -31.93 13.46
N GLU A 466 20.05 -31.72 13.34
CA GLU A 466 20.93 -31.71 14.53
C GLU A 466 21.97 -30.57 14.65
N ARG A 467 21.97 -29.51 13.82
CA ARG A 467 23.00 -28.46 13.96
C ARG A 467 22.63 -26.98 13.82
N PHE A 468 21.35 -26.60 13.75
CA PHE A 468 20.95 -25.19 13.70
C PHE A 468 19.65 -24.94 14.50
N PHE A 469 19.77 -24.31 15.67
CA PHE A 469 18.62 -23.81 16.45
C PHE A 469 18.43 -22.28 16.33
N LYS A 470 19.01 -21.65 15.32
CA LYS A 470 18.71 -20.29 14.86
C LYS A 470 18.62 -20.32 13.33
N LEU A 471 17.55 -19.75 12.75
CA LEU A 471 17.20 -19.70 11.32
C LEU A 471 16.57 -20.98 10.73
N ARG A 472 15.23 -21.00 10.62
CA ARG A 472 14.48 -21.49 9.45
C ARG A 472 12.96 -21.39 9.68
N ARG A 473 12.25 -20.69 8.81
CA ARG A 473 11.08 -21.23 8.09
C ARG A 473 11.07 -20.66 6.66
N ALA A 474 11.44 -21.52 5.72
CA ALA A 474 11.54 -21.25 4.30
C ALA A 474 10.41 -21.96 3.54
N ALA A 475 9.97 -21.33 2.44
CA ALA A 475 9.07 -21.79 1.37
C ALA A 475 7.61 -22.11 1.73
N SER A 476 6.67 -21.58 0.92
CA SER A 476 5.22 -21.74 1.09
C SER A 476 4.61 -22.65 0.02
N LYS A 477 3.73 -23.58 0.43
CA LYS A 477 3.11 -24.59 -0.45
C LYS A 477 1.58 -24.61 -0.37
N GLN A 478 0.90 -24.59 -1.52
CA GLN A 478 -0.54 -24.29 -1.61
C GLN A 478 -1.27 -25.03 -2.74
N PHE A 479 -2.56 -25.30 -2.52
CA PHE A 479 -3.42 -26.13 -3.37
C PHE A 479 -4.83 -25.51 -3.55
N MET A 480 -5.35 -25.49 -4.78
CA MET A 480 -6.61 -24.81 -5.12
C MET A 480 -7.53 -25.54 -6.10
N THR A 481 -8.85 -25.49 -5.86
CA THR A 481 -9.90 -26.03 -6.77
C THR A 481 -11.11 -25.08 -6.91
N PHE A 482 -11.82 -25.11 -8.05
CA PHE A 482 -12.90 -24.14 -8.38
C PHE A 482 -14.28 -24.77 -8.24
N SER A 483 -15.24 -24.07 -7.63
CA SER A 483 -16.68 -24.40 -7.61
C SER A 483 -17.55 -23.16 -7.94
N LYS A 484 -18.85 -23.33 -8.25
CA LYS A 484 -19.81 -22.24 -8.61
C LYS A 484 -20.86 -22.06 -7.51
N THR A 485 -20.99 -20.85 -6.96
CA THR A 485 -22.05 -20.36 -6.08
C THR A 485 -22.15 -18.83 -6.21
N LYS A 486 -23.35 -18.28 -6.21
CA LYS A 486 -23.58 -16.89 -6.64
C LYS A 486 -23.34 -15.88 -5.50
N ARG A 487 -22.78 -14.73 -5.89
CA ARG A 487 -22.42 -13.53 -5.09
C ARG A 487 -21.10 -13.65 -4.33
N GLY A 488 -20.47 -12.48 -4.15
CA GLY A 488 -19.03 -12.28 -3.94
C GLY A 488 -18.42 -13.06 -2.78
N LEU A 489 -17.07 -13.19 -2.82
CA LEU A 489 -16.21 -13.93 -1.90
C LEU A 489 -16.85 -14.20 -0.52
N ASP A 490 -17.21 -15.46 -0.30
CA ASP A 490 -17.64 -15.98 1.00
C ASP A 490 -16.85 -17.26 1.24
N LEU A 491 -15.85 -17.20 2.12
CA LEU A 491 -14.82 -18.24 2.28
C LEU A 491 -15.02 -19.10 3.54
N ARG A 492 -16.16 -19.06 4.25
CA ARG A 492 -16.20 -19.66 5.61
C ARG A 492 -17.51 -20.21 6.18
N ASN A 493 -18.72 -20.08 5.63
CA ASN A 493 -19.94 -20.74 6.18
C ASN A 493 -20.34 -22.01 5.45
N THR A 494 -19.45 -22.97 5.59
CA THR A 494 -19.62 -24.33 5.08
C THR A 494 -20.52 -25.21 5.97
N LYS A 495 -21.30 -24.62 6.90
CA LYS A 495 -22.35 -25.31 7.69
C LYS A 495 -23.78 -24.85 7.44
N LYS A 496 -24.06 -23.70 6.82
CA LYS A 496 -25.45 -23.33 6.45
C LYS A 496 -25.69 -22.80 5.03
N ASN A 497 -24.67 -22.49 4.24
CA ASN A 497 -24.85 -22.04 2.85
C ASN A 497 -23.98 -22.79 1.83
N PHE A 498 -23.89 -24.11 1.98
CA PHE A 498 -23.84 -24.93 0.79
C PHE A 498 -25.21 -24.81 0.11
N TYR A 499 -25.38 -23.87 -0.83
CA TYR A 499 -26.23 -24.15 -1.97
C TYR A 499 -25.55 -25.26 -2.79
N LEU A 500 -25.45 -26.45 -2.20
CA LEU A 500 -25.61 -27.67 -2.94
C LEU A 500 -26.97 -27.48 -3.56
N TRP A 501 -27.00 -27.12 -4.84
CA TRP A 501 -28.21 -27.07 -5.67
C TRP A 501 -28.86 -28.47 -5.81
N ILE A 502 -28.59 -29.36 -4.87
CA ILE A 502 -29.11 -30.70 -4.71
C ILE A 502 -30.29 -30.56 -3.76
N HIS A 503 -31.50 -30.60 -4.28
CA HIS A 503 -32.73 -30.57 -3.49
C HIS A 503 -32.90 -31.80 -2.59
N ASN A 504 -32.11 -32.85 -2.80
CA ASN A 504 -32.04 -34.04 -1.98
C ASN A 504 -31.28 -33.79 -0.67
N GLU A 505 -32.03 -33.57 0.41
CA GLU A 505 -31.49 -33.30 1.76
C GLU A 505 -30.62 -34.44 2.31
N LYS A 506 -30.85 -35.70 1.91
CA LYS A 506 -29.99 -36.83 2.32
C LYS A 506 -28.60 -36.71 1.69
N VAL A 507 -28.55 -36.44 0.39
CA VAL A 507 -27.27 -36.25 -0.33
C VAL A 507 -26.55 -34.99 0.17
N LYS A 508 -27.27 -33.92 0.50
CA LYS A 508 -26.69 -32.74 1.14
C LYS A 508 -26.02 -33.08 2.47
N ALA A 509 -26.73 -33.81 3.33
CA ALA A 509 -26.20 -34.23 4.63
C ALA A 509 -24.91 -35.07 4.47
N GLU A 510 -24.84 -35.93 3.45
CA GLU A 510 -23.63 -36.71 3.17
C GLU A 510 -22.41 -35.84 2.80
N PHE A 511 -22.59 -34.78 2.00
CA PHE A 511 -21.49 -33.83 1.72
C PHE A 511 -21.11 -32.94 2.91
N LEU A 512 -22.03 -32.73 3.86
CA LEU A 512 -21.85 -31.90 5.04
C LEU A 512 -21.29 -32.65 6.25
N ASP A 513 -21.31 -33.98 6.25
CA ASP A 513 -20.71 -34.84 7.28
C ASP A 513 -19.19 -34.94 7.13
N ILE A 514 -18.50 -33.84 7.43
CA ILE A 514 -17.05 -33.67 7.24
C ILE A 514 -16.24 -34.75 7.97
N ASP A 515 -16.69 -35.12 9.17
CA ASP A 515 -15.97 -36.05 10.03
C ASP A 515 -15.93 -37.45 9.40
N ASN A 516 -16.99 -37.85 8.68
CA ASN A 516 -17.08 -39.15 8.04
C ASN A 516 -16.99 -39.12 6.50
N LEU A 517 -16.70 -37.96 5.88
CA LEU A 517 -16.58 -37.86 4.43
C LEU A 517 -15.30 -38.58 3.95
N THR A 518 -15.44 -39.46 2.96
CA THR A 518 -14.34 -40.21 2.32
C THR A 518 -14.42 -40.05 0.81
N GLU A 519 -13.32 -40.36 0.10
CA GLU A 519 -13.33 -40.36 -1.37
C GLU A 519 -14.39 -41.30 -1.93
N GLU A 520 -14.53 -42.51 -1.36
CA GLU A 520 -15.53 -43.51 -1.75
C GLU A 520 -16.96 -42.99 -1.60
N LYS A 521 -17.23 -42.17 -0.57
CA LYS A 521 -18.55 -41.54 -0.39
C LYS A 521 -18.80 -40.46 -1.44
N ILE A 522 -17.81 -39.62 -1.73
CA ILE A 522 -17.93 -38.60 -2.79
C ILE A 522 -18.17 -39.29 -4.15
N ASP A 523 -17.41 -40.32 -4.46
CA ASP A 523 -17.56 -41.14 -5.67
C ASP A 523 -18.94 -41.81 -5.70
N GLY A 524 -19.39 -42.39 -4.60
CA GLY A 524 -20.72 -42.99 -4.47
C GLY A 524 -21.85 -41.99 -4.75
N ILE A 525 -21.73 -40.75 -4.27
CA ILE A 525 -22.72 -39.68 -4.54
C ILE A 525 -22.74 -39.34 -6.04
N ILE A 526 -21.57 -39.18 -6.66
CA ILE A 526 -21.45 -38.89 -8.10
C ILE A 526 -22.06 -40.02 -8.94
N GLN A 527 -21.79 -41.29 -8.60
CA GLN A 527 -22.33 -42.44 -9.32
C GLN A 527 -23.86 -42.54 -9.20
N ARG A 528 -24.44 -42.19 -8.03
CA ARG A 528 -25.90 -42.08 -7.87
C ARG A 528 -26.47 -40.98 -8.78
N PHE A 529 -25.86 -39.80 -8.81
CA PHE A 529 -26.28 -38.73 -9.73
C PHE A 529 -26.21 -39.18 -11.19
N LEU A 530 -25.10 -39.79 -11.64
CA LEU A 530 -24.96 -40.26 -13.03
C LEU A 530 -25.98 -41.34 -13.39
N THR A 531 -26.27 -42.26 -12.46
CA THR A 531 -27.30 -43.30 -12.65
C THR A 531 -28.68 -42.67 -12.84
N ASP A 532 -29.05 -41.74 -11.97
CA ASP A 532 -30.33 -41.04 -12.02
C ASP A 532 -30.43 -40.11 -13.23
N PHE A 533 -29.31 -39.50 -13.63
CA PHE A 533 -29.26 -38.67 -14.82
C PHE A 533 -29.50 -39.51 -16.08
N LYS A 534 -28.82 -40.66 -16.20
CA LYS A 534 -29.01 -41.59 -17.33
C LYS A 534 -30.43 -42.13 -17.41
N ALA A 535 -31.08 -42.30 -16.26
CA ALA A 535 -32.46 -42.77 -16.14
C ALA A 535 -33.52 -41.64 -16.29
N ASN A 536 -33.10 -40.38 -16.49
CA ASN A 536 -33.96 -39.20 -16.52
C ASN A 536 -34.78 -38.98 -15.22
N LYS A 537 -34.19 -39.30 -14.07
CA LYS A 537 -34.81 -39.22 -12.73
C LYS A 537 -34.27 -38.09 -11.85
N LEU A 538 -33.65 -37.07 -12.45
CA LEU A 538 -33.06 -35.96 -11.70
C LEU A 538 -34.10 -35.25 -10.82
N SER A 539 -35.28 -34.94 -11.37
CA SER A 539 -36.37 -34.29 -10.61
C SER A 539 -36.94 -35.19 -9.51
N GLU A 540 -37.19 -36.46 -9.82
CA GLU A 540 -37.77 -37.42 -8.88
C GLU A 540 -36.88 -37.60 -7.64
N ASN A 541 -35.56 -37.59 -7.84
CA ASN A 541 -34.59 -37.84 -6.78
C ASN A 541 -33.98 -36.57 -6.20
N GLY A 542 -34.54 -35.39 -6.51
CA GLY A 542 -34.12 -34.11 -5.95
C GLY A 542 -32.71 -33.68 -6.36
N TRP A 543 -32.24 -34.07 -7.54
CA TRP A 543 -31.00 -33.56 -8.11
C TRP A 543 -31.21 -32.21 -8.79
N PRO A 544 -30.14 -31.42 -9.00
CA PRO A 544 -30.30 -30.17 -9.72
C PRO A 544 -30.74 -30.39 -11.15
N LEU A 545 -31.73 -29.62 -11.60
CA LEU A 545 -32.36 -29.73 -12.92
C LEU A 545 -31.65 -28.90 -13.98
N THR A 546 -31.20 -27.70 -13.61
CA THR A 546 -30.47 -26.80 -14.50
C THR A 546 -28.97 -26.93 -14.22
N VAL A 547 -28.15 -27.16 -15.25
CA VAL A 547 -26.69 -27.32 -15.12
C VAL A 547 -26.26 -28.34 -14.03
N GLY A 548 -27.01 -29.42 -13.86
CA GLY A 548 -26.91 -30.38 -12.76
C GLY A 548 -25.54 -31.05 -12.59
N ALA A 549 -24.99 -31.62 -13.66
CA ALA A 549 -23.65 -32.25 -13.62
C ALA A 549 -22.54 -31.28 -13.20
N TYR A 550 -22.61 -30.02 -13.64
CA TYR A 550 -21.66 -28.99 -13.21
C TYR A 550 -21.79 -28.72 -11.72
N LYS A 551 -23.01 -28.48 -11.22
CA LYS A 551 -23.31 -28.27 -9.80
C LYS A 551 -22.82 -29.43 -8.93
N VAL A 552 -23.08 -30.67 -9.34
CA VAL A 552 -22.65 -31.88 -8.61
C VAL A 552 -21.12 -32.05 -8.63
N SER A 553 -20.46 -31.82 -9.77
CA SER A 553 -18.99 -31.88 -9.84
C SER A 553 -18.32 -30.86 -8.92
N LYS A 554 -18.87 -29.65 -8.83
CA LYS A 554 -18.35 -28.56 -8.00
C LYS A 554 -18.63 -28.78 -6.51
N ALA A 555 -19.77 -29.38 -6.18
CA ALA A 555 -20.07 -29.88 -4.85
C ALA A 555 -19.05 -30.93 -4.36
N ALA A 556 -18.75 -31.89 -5.23
CA ALA A 556 -17.77 -32.94 -4.95
C ALA A 556 -16.36 -32.37 -4.72
N MET A 557 -15.96 -31.34 -5.47
CA MET A 557 -14.67 -30.65 -5.26
C MET A 557 -14.58 -29.94 -3.91
N ASN A 558 -15.66 -29.36 -3.41
CA ASN A 558 -15.68 -28.78 -2.06
C ASN A 558 -15.50 -29.87 -0.99
N GLY A 559 -16.18 -31.01 -1.14
CA GLY A 559 -16.00 -32.17 -0.27
C GLY A 559 -14.57 -32.71 -0.27
N TYR A 560 -13.99 -32.85 -1.47
CA TYR A 560 -12.61 -33.32 -1.65
C TYR A 560 -11.57 -32.34 -1.08
N THR A 561 -11.79 -31.03 -1.24
CA THR A 561 -10.93 -30.00 -0.64
C THR A 561 -10.86 -30.13 0.88
N ARG A 562 -12.01 -30.32 1.55
CA ARG A 562 -12.06 -30.52 3.01
C ARG A 562 -11.33 -31.79 3.44
N LEU A 563 -11.51 -32.87 2.67
CA LEU A 563 -10.82 -34.13 2.92
C LEU A 563 -9.30 -33.96 2.83
N LEU A 564 -8.80 -33.26 1.82
CA LEU A 564 -7.37 -33.00 1.62
C LEU A 564 -6.80 -32.08 2.70
N ALA A 565 -7.50 -30.99 3.07
CA ALA A 565 -7.07 -30.09 4.13
C ALA A 565 -6.87 -30.84 5.46
N ARG A 566 -7.76 -31.80 5.77
CA ARG A 566 -7.63 -32.68 6.93
C ARG A 566 -6.48 -33.67 6.80
N LYS A 567 -6.29 -34.27 5.62
CA LYS A 567 -5.30 -35.33 5.37
C LYS A 567 -3.86 -34.77 5.33
N PHE A 568 -3.70 -33.51 4.92
CA PHE A 568 -2.40 -32.85 4.72
C PHE A 568 -2.32 -31.49 5.43
N PRO A 569 -2.22 -31.46 6.78
CA PRO A 569 -2.27 -30.21 7.55
C PRO A 569 -1.10 -29.26 7.28
N ASN A 570 0.00 -29.74 6.69
CA ASN A 570 1.17 -28.95 6.32
C ASN A 570 1.07 -28.34 4.91
N ILE A 571 -0.06 -28.55 4.21
CA ILE A 571 -0.35 -27.97 2.90
C ILE A 571 -1.62 -27.13 3.05
N LEU A 572 -1.58 -25.90 2.55
CA LEU A 572 -2.75 -25.03 2.50
C LEU A 572 -3.68 -25.48 1.37
N VAL A 573 -4.87 -25.98 1.70
CA VAL A 573 -5.83 -26.54 0.73
C VAL A 573 -7.12 -25.74 0.77
N ASN A 574 -7.41 -25.00 -0.29
CA ASN A 574 -8.56 -24.09 -0.37
C ASN A 574 -9.39 -24.30 -1.65
N CYS A 575 -10.67 -23.93 -1.60
CA CYS A 575 -11.53 -23.82 -2.78
C CYS A 575 -12.02 -22.38 -2.92
N VAL A 576 -12.24 -21.91 -4.14
CA VAL A 576 -12.61 -20.52 -4.38
C VAL A 576 -13.70 -20.38 -5.44
N HIS A 577 -14.61 -19.45 -5.19
CA HIS A 577 -15.56 -18.96 -6.18
C HIS A 577 -15.05 -17.65 -6.79
N PRO A 578 -14.81 -17.58 -8.11
CA PRO A 578 -14.24 -16.38 -8.72
C PRO A 578 -15.26 -15.27 -9.03
N GLY A 579 -16.54 -15.46 -8.69
CA GLY A 579 -17.65 -14.61 -9.13
C GLY A 579 -18.21 -15.04 -10.50
N TYR A 580 -19.19 -14.29 -11.03
CA TYR A 580 -19.78 -14.62 -12.34
C TYR A 580 -18.99 -13.91 -13.46
N VAL A 581 -17.89 -14.55 -13.84
CA VAL A 581 -16.86 -14.00 -14.72
C VAL A 581 -17.27 -14.06 -16.19
N ILE A 582 -16.97 -13.01 -16.96
CA ILE A 582 -17.11 -12.96 -18.42
C ILE A 582 -16.12 -13.94 -19.06
N THR A 583 -16.60 -15.10 -19.51
CA THR A 583 -15.78 -16.17 -20.13
C THR A 583 -16.62 -16.94 -21.15
N ASP A 584 -16.00 -17.78 -21.99
CA ASP A 584 -16.72 -18.70 -22.88
C ASP A 584 -17.75 -19.59 -22.14
N ILE A 585 -17.43 -20.02 -20.91
CA ILE A 585 -18.31 -20.87 -20.06
C ILE A 585 -19.60 -20.14 -19.67
N THR A 586 -19.51 -18.82 -19.49
CA THR A 586 -20.66 -17.94 -19.24
C THR A 586 -21.13 -17.22 -20.50
N SER A 587 -20.47 -17.47 -21.63
CA SER A 587 -20.76 -16.90 -22.95
C SER A 587 -20.86 -15.38 -22.93
N ASP A 588 -19.88 -14.79 -22.23
CA ASP A 588 -19.69 -13.35 -22.03
C ASP A 588 -20.84 -12.65 -21.28
N THR A 589 -21.75 -13.40 -20.66
CA THR A 589 -22.88 -12.84 -19.89
C THR A 589 -22.55 -12.54 -18.42
N GLY A 590 -21.29 -12.73 -18.02
CA GLY A 590 -20.76 -12.40 -16.69
C GLY A 590 -20.85 -10.91 -16.35
N HIS A 591 -20.74 -10.56 -15.07
CA HIS A 591 -20.76 -9.17 -14.60
C HIS A 591 -19.39 -8.67 -14.09
N ILE A 592 -18.37 -9.53 -14.06
CA ILE A 592 -17.00 -9.17 -13.70
C ILE A 592 -16.01 -9.73 -14.72
N THR A 593 -14.89 -9.04 -14.89
CA THR A 593 -13.83 -9.41 -15.84
C THR A 593 -13.03 -10.64 -15.36
N PRO A 594 -12.34 -11.36 -16.27
CA PRO A 594 -11.37 -12.39 -15.89
C PRO A 594 -10.29 -11.90 -14.92
N GLU A 595 -9.89 -10.63 -15.01
CA GLU A 595 -8.91 -10.00 -14.12
C GLU A 595 -9.40 -9.91 -12.69
N GLU A 596 -10.63 -9.43 -12.50
CA GLU A 596 -11.27 -9.36 -11.19
C GLU A 596 -11.53 -10.76 -10.63
N GLY A 597 -11.98 -11.69 -11.47
CA GLY A 597 -12.24 -13.06 -11.05
C GLY A 597 -11.00 -13.83 -10.62
N ALA A 598 -9.83 -13.53 -11.19
CA ALA A 598 -8.55 -14.17 -10.85
C ALA A 598 -7.95 -13.70 -9.51
N ARG A 599 -8.36 -12.54 -8.97
CA ARG A 599 -7.79 -11.96 -7.74
C ARG A 599 -7.90 -12.90 -6.54
N ALA A 600 -9.07 -13.50 -6.33
CA ALA A 600 -9.30 -14.40 -5.20
C ALA A 600 -8.47 -15.71 -5.31
N PRO A 601 -8.43 -16.38 -6.48
CA PRO A 601 -7.49 -17.46 -6.71
C PRO A 601 -6.03 -17.09 -6.44
N VAL A 602 -5.59 -15.93 -6.92
CA VAL A 602 -4.19 -15.49 -6.77
C VAL A 602 -3.86 -15.15 -5.32
N MET A 603 -4.76 -14.49 -4.59
CA MET A 603 -4.60 -14.19 -3.16
C MET A 603 -4.42 -15.48 -2.34
N LEU A 604 -5.29 -16.48 -2.57
CA LEU A 604 -5.20 -17.77 -1.89
C LEU A 604 -3.93 -18.53 -2.25
N ALA A 605 -3.45 -18.39 -3.50
CA ALA A 605 -2.19 -18.90 -4.00
C ALA A 605 -0.95 -18.08 -3.55
N LEU A 606 -1.13 -17.04 -2.72
CA LEU A 606 -0.06 -16.22 -2.15
C LEU A 606 -0.09 -16.13 -0.62
N LEU A 607 -0.98 -16.85 0.06
CA LEU A 607 -1.08 -16.84 1.53
C LEU A 607 0.26 -17.16 2.24
N PRO A 608 0.48 -16.66 3.46
CA PRO A 608 1.60 -17.12 4.28
C PRO A 608 1.36 -18.55 4.79
N ASN A 609 2.38 -19.20 5.35
CA ASN A 609 2.33 -20.61 5.78
C ASN A 609 1.37 -20.89 6.94
N ASP A 610 1.02 -19.86 7.69
CA ASP A 610 0.02 -19.81 8.76
C ASP A 610 -1.32 -19.23 8.28
N GLY A 611 -1.45 -18.98 6.97
CA GLY A 611 -2.69 -18.54 6.36
C GLY A 611 -3.80 -19.60 6.49
N PRO A 612 -5.07 -19.20 6.37
CA PRO A 612 -6.20 -20.10 6.57
C PRO A 612 -6.12 -21.29 5.59
N SER A 613 -6.14 -22.50 6.15
CA SER A 613 -6.14 -23.77 5.42
C SER A 613 -7.40 -24.53 5.74
N GLY A 614 -8.47 -24.34 4.97
CA GLY A 614 -9.73 -25.07 5.14
C GLY A 614 -10.39 -25.03 6.53
N SER A 615 -9.86 -24.23 7.49
CA SER A 615 -10.37 -24.06 8.85
C SER A 615 -11.29 -22.84 8.92
N VAL A 616 -12.48 -23.03 9.51
CA VAL A 616 -13.48 -21.97 9.65
C VAL A 616 -13.21 -21.19 10.93
N HIS A 617 -12.77 -19.93 10.82
CA HIS A 617 -12.71 -19.00 11.94
C HIS A 617 -14.08 -18.39 12.20
N ASN A 618 -14.54 -18.37 13.45
CA ASN A 618 -15.86 -17.86 13.83
C ASN A 618 -15.78 -16.69 14.82
N GLY A 619 -16.75 -15.78 14.75
CA GLY A 619 -16.77 -14.57 15.58
C GLY A 619 -18.17 -14.17 16.05
N VAL A 620 -18.29 -13.71 17.29
CA VAL A 620 -19.55 -13.17 17.85
C VAL A 620 -19.51 -11.66 17.83
N VAL A 621 -20.59 -11.03 17.37
CA VAL A 621 -20.78 -9.57 17.49
C VAL A 621 -22.05 -9.28 18.30
N THR A 622 -21.89 -8.63 19.45
CA THR A 622 -23.03 -8.24 20.28
C THR A 622 -23.76 -7.02 19.71
N GLY A 623 -25.09 -7.06 19.62
CA GLY A 623 -25.87 -5.95 19.04
C GLY A 623 -25.60 -5.73 17.54
N GLY A 624 -25.35 -6.81 16.81
CA GLY A 624 -24.92 -6.78 15.40
C GLY A 624 -26.02 -6.50 14.39
N ASN A 625 -27.25 -6.15 14.78
CA ASN A 625 -28.36 -5.98 13.85
C ASN A 625 -28.50 -4.56 13.26
N LYS A 626 -27.73 -3.57 13.74
CA LYS A 626 -27.80 -2.18 13.25
C LYS A 626 -26.52 -1.40 13.54
N GLY A 627 -26.41 -0.19 12.95
CA GLY A 627 -25.30 0.74 13.18
C GLY A 627 -23.93 0.10 12.93
N ILE A 628 -22.96 0.45 13.78
CA ILE A 628 -21.58 -0.07 13.71
C ILE A 628 -21.57 -1.61 13.82
N GLY A 629 -22.41 -2.21 14.67
CA GLY A 629 -22.45 -3.66 14.86
C GLY A 629 -22.81 -4.44 13.59
N LEU A 630 -23.76 -3.94 12.80
CA LEU A 630 -24.13 -4.55 11.51
C LEU A 630 -22.97 -4.52 10.51
N GLU A 631 -22.22 -3.44 10.56
CA GLU A 631 -21.13 -3.17 9.64
C GLU A 631 -19.85 -3.92 10.02
N ILE A 632 -19.59 -4.10 11.32
CA ILE A 632 -18.61 -5.07 11.82
C ILE A 632 -18.98 -6.48 11.36
N CYS A 633 -20.25 -6.90 11.48
CA CYS A 633 -20.68 -8.21 10.96
C CYS A 633 -20.40 -8.33 9.45
N ARG A 634 -20.73 -7.30 8.68
CA ARG A 634 -20.49 -7.25 7.22
C ARG A 634 -19.01 -7.41 6.89
N GLN A 635 -18.15 -6.61 7.53
CA GLN A 635 -16.72 -6.56 7.25
C GLN A 635 -15.98 -7.81 7.77
N LEU A 636 -16.36 -8.35 8.92
CA LEU A 636 -15.82 -9.63 9.39
C LEU A 636 -16.20 -10.75 8.42
N ALA A 637 -17.46 -10.83 7.98
CA ALA A 637 -17.90 -11.81 6.99
C ALA A 637 -17.20 -11.64 5.63
N LEU A 638 -16.99 -10.41 5.14
CA LEU A 638 -16.18 -10.13 3.94
C LEU A 638 -14.73 -10.59 4.08
N ASN A 639 -14.19 -10.44 5.29
CA ASN A 639 -12.89 -10.98 5.64
C ASN A 639 -12.96 -12.47 5.95
N GLY A 640 -14.09 -13.12 5.70
CA GLY A 640 -14.46 -14.53 5.85
C GLY A 640 -14.79 -15.01 7.27
N ILE A 641 -14.87 -14.22 8.32
CA ILE A 641 -15.22 -14.81 9.63
C ILE A 641 -16.67 -15.33 9.58
N GLU A 642 -16.96 -16.57 10.04
CA GLU A 642 -18.36 -17.00 10.23
C GLU A 642 -18.91 -16.22 11.43
N VAL A 643 -19.74 -15.22 11.14
CA VAL A 643 -20.22 -14.25 12.13
C VAL A 643 -21.52 -14.73 12.76
N ILE A 644 -21.53 -14.77 14.09
CA ILE A 644 -22.72 -14.92 14.89
C ILE A 644 -23.21 -13.51 15.22
N LEU A 645 -24.15 -13.03 14.40
CA LEU A 645 -24.84 -11.77 14.61
C LEU A 645 -25.87 -11.95 15.71
N THR A 646 -25.77 -11.14 16.75
CA THR A 646 -26.70 -11.23 17.88
C THR A 646 -27.52 -9.97 18.08
N ALA A 647 -28.76 -10.14 18.50
CA ALA A 647 -29.67 -9.05 18.84
C ALA A 647 -30.75 -9.53 19.81
N ARG A 648 -31.32 -8.58 20.57
CA ARG A 648 -32.45 -8.86 21.48
C ARG A 648 -33.71 -9.31 20.75
N SER A 649 -34.03 -8.62 19.65
CA SER A 649 -35.20 -8.90 18.82
C SER A 649 -34.85 -9.92 17.75
N GLU A 650 -35.55 -11.06 17.77
CA GLU A 650 -35.41 -12.10 16.76
C GLU A 650 -35.76 -11.59 15.36
N SER A 651 -36.88 -10.88 15.21
CA SER A 651 -37.30 -10.34 13.92
C SER A 651 -36.27 -9.38 13.32
N ARG A 652 -35.76 -8.41 14.09
CA ARG A 652 -34.74 -7.48 13.61
C ARG A 652 -33.40 -8.15 13.33
N GLY A 653 -33.04 -9.17 14.11
CA GLY A 653 -31.84 -9.96 13.90
C GLY A 653 -31.91 -10.78 12.61
N LEU A 654 -33.04 -11.45 12.36
CA LEU A 654 -33.30 -12.17 11.11
C LEU A 654 -33.36 -11.25 9.91
N GLU A 655 -33.96 -10.06 10.03
CA GLU A 655 -33.96 -9.03 8.98
C GLU A 655 -32.54 -8.55 8.65
N ALA A 656 -31.72 -8.28 9.68
CA ALA A 656 -30.32 -7.91 9.51
C ALA A 656 -29.50 -9.00 8.80
N VAL A 657 -29.70 -10.26 9.19
CA VAL A 657 -29.09 -11.41 8.51
C VAL A 657 -29.60 -11.52 7.08
N ALA A 658 -30.89 -11.35 6.83
CA ALA A 658 -31.45 -11.36 5.46
C ALA A 658 -30.85 -10.24 4.60
N LYS A 659 -30.65 -9.04 5.17
CA LYS A 659 -29.97 -7.92 4.51
C LYS A 659 -28.53 -8.26 4.16
N LEU A 660 -27.73 -8.77 5.09
CA LEU A 660 -26.34 -9.19 4.82
C LEU A 660 -26.27 -10.36 3.82
N ASN A 661 -27.16 -11.34 3.95
CA ASN A 661 -27.29 -12.45 3.00
C ASN A 661 -27.65 -11.96 1.59
N SER A 662 -28.53 -10.97 1.47
CA SER A 662 -28.88 -10.37 0.17
C SER A 662 -27.69 -9.68 -0.50
N CYS A 663 -26.74 -9.17 0.30
CA CYS A 663 -25.47 -8.63 -0.17
C CYS A 663 -24.43 -9.71 -0.51
N GLY A 664 -24.77 -11.00 -0.39
CA GLY A 664 -23.88 -12.13 -0.68
C GLY A 664 -23.06 -12.62 0.50
N LEU A 665 -23.31 -12.12 1.72
CA LEU A 665 -22.59 -12.53 2.94
C LEU A 665 -23.40 -13.59 3.67
N SER A 666 -23.27 -14.81 3.17
CA SER A 666 -24.00 -15.96 3.66
C SER A 666 -23.38 -16.50 4.96
N ASP A 667 -22.19 -15.99 5.33
CA ASP A 667 -21.43 -16.31 6.53
C ASP A 667 -21.94 -15.70 7.85
N VAL A 668 -23.15 -15.14 7.85
CA VAL A 668 -23.75 -14.53 9.04
C VAL A 668 -24.92 -15.37 9.54
N VAL A 669 -24.82 -15.90 10.77
CA VAL A 669 -25.89 -16.61 11.45
C VAL A 669 -26.47 -15.77 12.57
N PHE A 670 -27.80 -15.78 12.69
CA PHE A 670 -28.45 -15.12 13.81
C PHE A 670 -28.47 -16.01 15.05
N HIS A 671 -28.20 -15.43 16.22
CA HIS A 671 -28.57 -15.99 17.51
C HIS A 671 -29.18 -14.89 18.37
N GLN A 672 -30.34 -15.15 18.97
CA GLN A 672 -30.95 -14.19 19.88
C GLN A 672 -30.08 -14.04 21.13
N LEU A 673 -29.77 -12.80 21.50
CA LEU A 673 -29.00 -12.49 22.69
C LEU A 673 -29.59 -11.25 23.37
N ASP A 674 -30.07 -11.44 24.58
CA ASP A 674 -30.16 -10.36 25.55
C ASP A 674 -28.95 -10.45 26.48
N ILE A 675 -28.01 -9.52 26.32
CA ILE A 675 -26.79 -9.49 27.10
C ILE A 675 -27.05 -9.28 28.60
N LYS A 676 -28.25 -8.84 28.99
CA LYS A 676 -28.66 -8.68 30.39
C LYS A 676 -29.24 -9.95 31.01
N ASP A 677 -29.56 -10.98 30.21
CA ASP A 677 -30.12 -12.25 30.69
C ASP A 677 -29.04 -13.34 30.70
N PRO A 678 -28.58 -13.81 31.90
CA PRO A 678 -27.60 -14.88 32.02
C PRO A 678 -28.01 -16.18 31.29
N THR A 679 -29.31 -16.46 31.21
CA THR A 679 -29.82 -17.64 30.49
C THR A 679 -29.57 -17.48 28.99
N SER A 680 -29.84 -16.30 28.43
CA SER A 680 -29.57 -15.96 27.04
C SER A 680 -28.08 -16.08 26.70
N ILE A 681 -27.18 -15.60 27.56
CA ILE A 681 -25.72 -15.73 27.40
C ILE A 681 -25.30 -17.20 27.41
N THR A 682 -25.83 -17.99 28.36
CA THR A 682 -25.54 -19.43 28.47
C THR A 682 -26.03 -20.19 27.23
N CYS A 683 -27.19 -19.84 26.70
CA CYS A 683 -27.71 -20.40 25.45
C CYS A 683 -26.78 -20.10 24.27
N LEU A 684 -26.26 -18.87 24.17
CA LEU A 684 -25.27 -18.51 23.15
C LEU A 684 -23.98 -19.35 23.29
N ALA A 685 -23.45 -19.48 24.52
CA ALA A 685 -22.26 -20.29 24.77
C ALA A 685 -22.47 -21.76 24.36
N LYS A 686 -23.62 -22.35 24.72
CA LYS A 686 -23.99 -23.72 24.34
C LYS A 686 -24.17 -23.87 22.83
N PHE A 687 -24.76 -22.86 22.17
CA PHE A 687 -24.87 -22.82 20.71
C PHE A 687 -23.49 -22.85 20.05
N ILE A 688 -22.56 -22.01 20.52
CA ILE A 688 -21.18 -21.96 20.01
C ILE A 688 -20.46 -23.28 20.26
N GLU A 689 -20.54 -23.82 21.47
CA GLU A 689 -19.92 -25.10 21.81
C GLU A 689 -20.47 -26.26 20.98
N THR A 690 -21.77 -26.27 20.71
CA THR A 690 -22.41 -27.31 19.91
C THR A 690 -22.02 -27.19 18.44
N ARG A 691 -22.05 -25.97 17.89
CA ARG A 691 -21.89 -25.71 16.45
C ARG A 691 -20.43 -25.58 16.02
N PHE A 692 -19.61 -24.91 16.81
CA PHE A 692 -18.25 -24.48 16.46
C PHE A 692 -17.16 -25.07 17.36
N LYS A 693 -17.51 -25.59 18.55
CA LYS A 693 -16.59 -26.18 19.56
C LYS A 693 -15.62 -25.19 20.22
N LYS A 694 -15.26 -24.11 19.53
CA LYS A 694 -14.40 -23.00 19.94
C LYS A 694 -14.98 -21.66 19.48
N LEU A 695 -14.50 -20.57 20.05
CA LEU A 695 -14.75 -19.21 19.59
C LEU A 695 -13.42 -18.57 19.19
N ASP A 696 -13.30 -17.96 18.01
CA ASP A 696 -12.05 -17.30 17.60
C ASP A 696 -12.08 -15.79 17.91
N ILE A 697 -13.23 -15.12 17.71
CA ILE A 697 -13.36 -13.66 17.89
C ILE A 697 -14.59 -13.32 18.73
N LEU A 698 -14.45 -12.47 19.75
CA LEU A 698 -15.56 -11.86 20.47
C LEU A 698 -15.50 -10.33 20.33
N ILE A 699 -16.53 -9.73 19.72
CA ILE A 699 -16.72 -8.27 19.64
C ILE A 699 -17.87 -7.85 20.56
N ASN A 700 -17.54 -7.16 21.64
CA ASN A 700 -18.51 -6.58 22.55
C ASN A 700 -18.89 -5.17 22.07
N ASN A 701 -19.92 -5.09 21.22
CA ASN A 701 -20.41 -3.86 20.59
C ASN A 701 -21.71 -3.31 21.22
N ALA A 702 -22.58 -4.16 21.76
CA ALA A 702 -23.87 -3.74 22.30
C ALA A 702 -23.71 -2.67 23.40
N ALA A 703 -24.43 -1.55 23.26
CA ALA A 703 -24.41 -0.46 24.22
C ALA A 703 -25.72 0.34 24.24
N GLU A 704 -25.99 1.01 25.36
CA GLU A 704 -27.08 1.96 25.60
C GLU A 704 -26.49 3.30 26.11
N MET A 705 -27.17 4.43 25.87
CA MET A 705 -26.63 5.76 26.14
C MET A 705 -26.99 6.32 27.52
N GLY A 706 -28.10 5.87 28.11
CA GLY A 706 -28.53 6.29 29.45
C GLY A 706 -29.14 7.68 29.56
N ILE A 707 -29.45 8.35 28.45
CA ILE A 707 -30.01 9.72 28.43
C ILE A 707 -31.28 9.81 27.57
N VAL A 708 -32.07 10.86 27.78
CA VAL A 708 -33.21 11.27 26.93
C VAL A 708 -32.93 12.65 26.34
N ILE A 709 -33.18 12.82 25.04
CA ILE A 709 -33.07 14.12 24.36
C ILE A 709 -34.48 14.57 23.94
N HIS A 710 -34.93 15.70 24.45
CA HIS A 710 -36.30 16.21 24.27
C HIS A 710 -36.47 17.08 23.01
N ASP A 711 -35.41 17.75 22.55
CA ASP A 711 -35.47 18.66 21.40
C ASP A 711 -35.05 17.98 20.08
N LYS A 712 -35.86 18.12 19.03
CA LYS A 712 -35.59 17.61 17.68
C LYS A 712 -34.65 18.50 16.88
N GLU A 713 -34.65 19.82 17.10
CA GLU A 713 -33.73 20.74 16.40
C GLU A 713 -32.30 20.58 16.92
N PHE A 714 -32.14 20.36 18.23
CA PHE A 714 -30.87 19.97 18.84
C PHE A 714 -30.27 18.71 18.20
N ARG A 715 -31.12 17.72 17.87
CA ARG A 715 -30.72 16.51 17.13
C ARG A 715 -30.34 16.77 15.68
N SER A 716 -30.67 17.90 15.08
CA SER A 716 -30.30 18.23 13.69
C SER A 716 -29.07 19.15 13.59
N GLY A 717 -28.71 19.84 14.68
CA GLY A 717 -27.57 20.78 14.73
C GLY A 717 -26.25 20.22 15.27
N GLY A 718 -26.08 18.88 15.29
CA GLY A 718 -24.86 18.24 15.83
C GLY A 718 -24.93 17.86 17.32
N GLY A 719 -26.07 18.08 17.98
CA GLY A 719 -26.50 17.66 19.32
C GLY A 719 -25.41 17.26 20.33
N PHE A 720 -24.87 16.05 20.20
CA PHE A 720 -23.96 15.49 21.20
C PHE A 720 -22.59 16.16 21.30
N VAL A 721 -22.09 16.77 20.21
CA VAL A 721 -20.81 17.51 20.22
C VAL A 721 -20.91 18.79 21.06
N GLN A 722 -22.13 19.27 21.30
CA GLN A 722 -22.40 20.52 22.00
C GLN A 722 -22.64 20.33 23.51
N VAL A 723 -22.73 19.12 24.07
CA VAL A 723 -22.99 18.93 25.51
C VAL A 723 -21.67 18.79 26.27
N THR A 724 -21.33 19.79 27.08
CA THR A 724 -20.14 19.82 27.94
C THR A 724 -20.53 20.11 29.39
N ASP A 725 -19.63 19.84 30.33
CA ASP A 725 -19.87 20.18 31.74
C ASP A 725 -19.97 21.71 31.96
N GLU A 726 -19.51 22.53 31.01
CA GLU A 726 -19.55 24.00 31.04
C GLU A 726 -20.91 24.58 30.60
N ASN A 727 -21.68 23.84 29.80
CA ASN A 727 -22.97 24.32 29.26
C ASN A 727 -24.17 23.48 29.71
N VAL A 728 -23.96 22.50 30.59
CA VAL A 728 -25.01 21.60 31.11
C VAL A 728 -26.21 22.35 31.67
N ASP A 729 -25.99 23.41 32.46
CA ASP A 729 -27.06 24.20 33.07
C ASP A 729 -27.98 24.83 32.01
N SER A 730 -27.41 25.22 30.87
CA SER A 730 -28.13 25.82 29.73
C SER A 730 -28.88 24.80 28.85
N LEU A 731 -28.57 23.50 28.97
CA LEU A 731 -29.13 22.41 28.18
C LEU A 731 -30.01 21.44 28.99
N THR A 732 -30.27 21.74 30.26
CA THR A 732 -31.12 20.95 31.19
C THR A 732 -32.53 20.69 30.67
N ASN A 733 -33.09 21.58 29.85
CA ASN A 733 -34.40 21.41 29.21
C ASN A 733 -34.36 20.60 27.90
N VAL A 734 -33.16 20.26 27.42
CA VAL A 734 -32.90 19.62 26.12
C VAL A 734 -32.42 18.18 26.30
N VAL A 735 -31.59 17.92 27.30
CA VAL A 735 -31.03 16.58 27.61
C VAL A 735 -31.29 16.26 29.08
N GLU A 736 -31.90 15.09 29.32
CA GLU A 736 -32.20 14.57 30.66
C GLU A 736 -31.42 13.27 30.88
N GLU A 737 -30.84 13.10 32.08
CA GLU A 737 -30.15 11.86 32.48
C GLU A 737 -30.82 11.27 33.75
N PRO A 738 -31.94 10.54 33.61
CA PRO A 738 -32.60 9.90 34.73
C PRO A 738 -31.71 8.81 35.36
N TYR A 739 -31.73 8.70 36.69
CA TYR A 739 -30.97 7.68 37.42
C TYR A 739 -31.23 6.27 36.87
N GLU A 740 -32.50 5.93 36.59
CA GLU A 740 -32.90 4.60 36.11
C GLU A 740 -32.29 4.29 34.74
N LEU A 741 -32.18 5.28 33.85
CA LEU A 741 -31.53 5.10 32.54
C LEU A 741 -30.01 5.04 32.67
N GLY A 742 -29.43 5.81 33.60
CA GLY A 742 -28.01 5.73 33.93
C GLY A 742 -27.62 4.35 34.50
N GLU A 743 -28.42 3.81 35.40
CA GLU A 743 -28.25 2.45 35.95
C GLU A 743 -28.39 1.39 34.86
N GLN A 744 -29.38 1.51 33.96
CA GLN A 744 -29.52 0.64 32.80
C GLN A 744 -28.33 0.71 31.84
N CYS A 745 -27.76 1.90 31.64
CA CYS A 745 -26.56 2.12 30.83
C CYS A 745 -25.36 1.36 31.40
N LEU A 746 -25.09 1.45 32.70
CA LEU A 746 -24.01 0.72 33.37
C LEU A 746 -24.24 -0.79 33.35
N ASN A 747 -25.47 -1.23 33.60
CA ASN A 747 -25.85 -2.64 33.52
C ASN A 747 -25.62 -3.23 32.13
N THR A 748 -25.89 -2.46 31.07
CA THR A 748 -25.73 -2.90 29.68
C THR A 748 -24.28 -2.81 29.20
N ASN A 749 -23.64 -1.65 29.38
CA ASN A 749 -22.35 -1.35 28.78
C ASN A 749 -21.17 -1.99 29.51
N TYR A 750 -21.31 -2.26 30.81
CA TYR A 750 -20.26 -2.85 31.64
C TYR A 750 -20.65 -4.24 32.16
N TYR A 751 -21.64 -4.37 33.04
CA TYR A 751 -21.93 -5.65 33.72
C TYR A 751 -22.33 -6.76 32.75
N ALA A 752 -23.26 -6.49 31.82
CA ALA A 752 -23.66 -7.44 30.80
C ALA A 752 -22.50 -7.81 29.86
N THR A 753 -21.66 -6.84 29.48
CA THR A 753 -20.47 -7.08 28.65
C THR A 753 -19.44 -7.97 29.37
N LYS A 754 -19.20 -7.71 30.67
CA LYS A 754 -18.38 -8.54 31.55
C LYS A 754 -18.91 -9.98 31.62
N ASN A 755 -20.20 -10.15 31.88
CA ASN A 755 -20.83 -11.48 31.97
C ASN A 755 -20.74 -12.27 30.66
N VAL A 756 -20.97 -11.62 29.50
CA VAL A 756 -20.79 -12.24 28.18
C VAL A 756 -19.33 -12.69 27.99
N THR A 757 -18.39 -11.81 28.32
CA THR A 757 -16.96 -12.08 28.20
C THR A 757 -16.56 -13.29 29.04
N GLU A 758 -16.86 -13.27 30.35
CA GLU A 758 -16.52 -14.34 31.28
C GLU A 758 -17.10 -15.69 30.85
N THR A 759 -18.35 -15.70 30.38
CA THR A 759 -19.02 -16.93 29.94
C THR A 759 -18.38 -17.51 28.67
N LEU A 760 -17.85 -16.66 27.78
CA LEU A 760 -17.29 -17.08 26.49
C LEU A 760 -15.77 -17.30 26.50
N ILE A 761 -15.05 -16.83 27.53
CA ILE A 761 -13.60 -17.06 27.67
C ILE A 761 -13.19 -18.53 27.54
N PRO A 762 -13.87 -19.51 28.17
CA PRO A 762 -13.50 -20.92 28.01
C PRO A 762 -13.56 -21.42 26.56
N LEU A 763 -14.39 -20.80 25.71
CA LEU A 763 -14.47 -21.10 24.28
C LEU A 763 -13.40 -20.36 23.47
N LEU A 764 -13.07 -19.12 23.87
CA LEU A 764 -11.94 -18.36 23.29
C LEU A 764 -10.61 -19.06 23.53
N GLN A 765 -10.36 -19.57 24.74
CA GLN A 765 -9.11 -20.27 25.08
C GLN A 765 -8.88 -21.56 24.27
N ARG A 766 -9.91 -22.10 23.59
CA ARG A 766 -9.80 -23.25 22.68
C ARG A 766 -9.35 -22.86 21.26
N SER A 767 -9.30 -21.57 20.94
CA SER A 767 -8.77 -21.08 19.67
C SER A 767 -7.24 -21.01 19.69
N GLU A 768 -6.64 -21.19 18.51
CA GLU A 768 -5.20 -20.99 18.27
C GLU A 768 -4.85 -19.51 18.06
N SER A 769 -5.86 -18.65 17.87
CA SER A 769 -5.71 -17.22 17.64
C SER A 769 -6.89 -16.42 18.23
N PRO A 770 -7.15 -16.49 19.55
CA PRO A 770 -8.30 -15.85 20.15
C PRO A 770 -8.18 -14.32 20.20
N ARG A 771 -9.29 -13.64 19.90
CA ARG A 771 -9.42 -12.17 19.86
C ARG A 771 -10.63 -11.74 20.69
N LEU A 772 -10.43 -10.74 21.56
CA LEU A 772 -11.48 -10.08 22.33
C LEU A 772 -11.39 -8.58 22.06
N VAL A 773 -12.45 -7.98 21.52
CA VAL A 773 -12.51 -6.55 21.20
C VAL A 773 -13.70 -5.91 21.91
N ASN A 774 -13.43 -4.94 22.78
CA ASN A 774 -14.46 -4.15 23.45
C ASN A 774 -14.67 -2.81 22.71
N ILE A 775 -15.90 -2.52 22.29
CA ILE A 775 -16.22 -1.22 21.66
C ILE A 775 -16.43 -0.17 22.76
N THR A 776 -15.46 0.73 22.86
CA THR A 776 -15.45 1.82 23.84
C THR A 776 -15.83 3.17 23.20
N SER A 777 -15.55 4.27 23.89
CA SER A 777 -15.77 5.63 23.41
C SER A 777 -14.66 6.57 23.89
N ILE A 778 -14.46 7.71 23.21
CA ILE A 778 -13.68 8.84 23.74
C ILE A 778 -14.18 9.28 25.13
N TYR A 779 -15.46 9.05 25.41
CA TYR A 779 -16.08 9.27 26.72
C TYR A 779 -15.61 8.29 27.80
N GLY A 780 -14.90 7.22 27.45
CA GLY A 780 -14.23 6.35 28.41
C GLY A 780 -12.86 6.86 28.87
N ASN A 781 -12.42 8.04 28.40
CA ASN A 781 -11.16 8.64 28.82
C ASN A 781 -11.30 9.27 30.22
N LEU A 782 -10.27 9.12 31.06
CA LEU A 782 -10.30 9.58 32.45
C LEU A 782 -10.23 11.11 32.61
N HIS A 783 -9.92 11.89 31.57
CA HIS A 783 -9.95 13.36 31.65
C HIS A 783 -11.35 13.94 31.95
N TRP A 784 -12.42 13.16 31.70
CA TRP A 784 -13.79 13.54 32.04
C TRP A 784 -14.11 13.47 33.54
N PHE A 785 -13.21 12.92 34.34
CA PHE A 785 -13.32 12.84 35.79
C PHE A 785 -12.51 14.01 36.37
N SER A 786 -12.93 14.60 37.48
CA SER A 786 -12.13 15.60 38.21
C SER A 786 -11.55 15.03 39.51
N ASN A 787 -11.97 13.83 39.90
CA ASN A 787 -11.41 13.11 41.04
C ASN A 787 -10.08 12.42 40.66
N GLU A 788 -8.95 13.09 40.91
CA GLU A 788 -7.62 12.59 40.56
C GLU A 788 -7.28 11.23 41.20
N LYS A 789 -7.69 11.00 42.46
CA LYS A 789 -7.45 9.71 43.13
C LYS A 789 -8.16 8.55 42.43
N LEU A 790 -9.38 8.78 41.96
CA LEU A 790 -10.12 7.80 41.20
C LEU A 790 -9.46 7.51 39.85
N LYS A 791 -8.89 8.53 39.19
CA LYS A 791 -8.14 8.34 37.93
C LYS A 791 -6.92 7.47 38.18
N GLU A 792 -6.11 7.81 39.17
CA GLU A 792 -4.92 7.05 39.57
C GLU A 792 -5.29 5.58 39.85
N GLU A 793 -6.39 5.35 40.58
CA GLU A 793 -6.87 4.01 40.90
C GLU A 793 -7.32 3.22 39.66
N LEU A 794 -8.05 3.86 38.73
CA LEU A 794 -8.45 3.24 37.47
C LEU A 794 -7.26 3.05 36.50
N GLU A 795 -6.16 3.80 36.66
CA GLU A 795 -4.93 3.66 35.87
C GLU A 795 -4.01 2.56 36.38
N ASP A 796 -4.03 2.28 37.68
CA ASP A 796 -3.18 1.29 38.35
C ASP A 796 -3.67 -0.16 38.11
N ILE A 797 -3.41 -0.68 36.92
CA ILE A 797 -3.74 -2.06 36.54
C ILE A 797 -2.95 -3.10 37.35
N GLU A 798 -1.87 -2.70 38.04
CA GLU A 798 -1.15 -3.64 38.90
C GLU A 798 -1.97 -4.03 40.12
N ASN A 799 -2.70 -3.07 40.70
CA ASN A 799 -3.47 -3.26 41.92
C ASN A 799 -5.00 -3.28 41.70
N LEU A 800 -5.49 -2.82 40.54
CA LEU A 800 -6.92 -2.80 40.24
C LEU A 800 -7.48 -4.22 40.09
N THR A 801 -8.66 -4.45 40.68
CA THR A 801 -9.37 -5.73 40.60
C THR A 801 -10.76 -5.56 39.99
N GLU A 802 -11.35 -6.63 39.46
CA GLU A 802 -12.71 -6.62 38.91
C GLU A 802 -13.74 -6.21 39.98
N ALA A 803 -13.60 -6.72 41.20
CA ALA A 803 -14.44 -6.35 42.34
C ALA A 803 -14.33 -4.85 42.64
N ARG A 804 -13.13 -4.28 42.52
CA ARG A 804 -12.92 -2.85 42.75
C ARG A 804 -13.58 -1.98 41.69
N ILE A 805 -13.52 -2.37 40.42
CA ILE A 805 -14.25 -1.66 39.34
C ILE A 805 -15.76 -1.70 39.62
N ASP A 806 -16.29 -2.85 40.06
CA ASP A 806 -17.69 -3.00 40.43
C ASP A 806 -18.06 -2.07 41.61
N GLU A 807 -17.21 -2.00 42.65
CA GLU A 807 -17.38 -1.07 43.78
C GLU A 807 -17.37 0.40 43.37
N ILE A 808 -16.50 0.79 42.42
CA ILE A 808 -16.41 2.15 41.87
C ILE A 808 -17.71 2.50 41.13
N ILE A 809 -18.27 1.56 40.35
CA ILE A 809 -19.56 1.77 39.69
C ILE A 809 -20.70 1.90 40.72
N GLN A 810 -20.70 1.06 41.76
CA GLN A 810 -21.68 1.18 42.84
C GLN A 810 -21.54 2.49 43.62
N TRP A 811 -20.32 3.00 43.75
CA TRP A 811 -20.06 4.32 44.32
C TRP A 811 -20.63 5.43 43.43
N PHE A 812 -20.36 5.40 42.12
CA PHE A 812 -20.97 6.33 41.18
C PHE A 812 -22.50 6.30 41.25
N LEU A 813 -23.13 5.12 41.27
CA LEU A 813 -24.60 5.02 41.33
C LEU A 813 -25.17 5.66 42.61
N ARG A 814 -24.52 5.46 43.77
CA ARG A 814 -24.92 6.14 45.01
C ARG A 814 -24.82 7.65 44.87
N ASP A 815 -23.70 8.14 44.35
CA ASP A 815 -23.47 9.58 44.17
C ASP A 815 -24.40 10.18 43.11
N PHE A 816 -24.76 9.42 42.09
CA PHE A 816 -25.73 9.84 41.08
C PHE A 816 -27.11 9.98 41.72
N LYS A 817 -27.55 8.96 42.47
CA LYS A 817 -28.83 8.99 43.17
C LYS A 817 -28.95 10.12 44.20
N ASP A 818 -27.85 10.42 44.88
CA ASP A 818 -27.77 11.45 45.91
C ASP A 818 -27.48 12.86 45.33
N ALA A 819 -27.38 13.00 44.00
CA ALA A 819 -27.03 14.23 43.29
C ALA A 819 -25.65 14.84 43.70
N LYS A 820 -24.68 13.98 44.01
CA LYS A 820 -23.32 14.33 44.46
C LYS A 820 -22.23 14.16 43.40
N LEU A 821 -22.60 14.03 42.12
CA LEU A 821 -21.64 13.81 41.03
C LEU A 821 -20.53 14.86 41.01
N LYS A 822 -20.90 16.14 41.09
CA LYS A 822 -19.95 17.27 41.10
C LYS A 822 -19.05 17.29 42.32
N GLU A 823 -19.61 17.04 43.50
CA GLU A 823 -18.88 17.06 44.78
C GLU A 823 -17.78 16.00 44.81
N ASN A 824 -18.08 14.81 44.26
CA ASN A 824 -17.18 13.67 44.27
C ASN A 824 -16.34 13.53 42.99
N GLY A 825 -16.42 14.52 42.11
CA GLY A 825 -15.59 14.65 40.91
C GLY A 825 -15.89 13.66 39.78
N TRP A 826 -17.15 13.26 39.65
CA TRP A 826 -17.67 12.48 38.54
C TRP A 826 -17.99 13.39 37.34
N PRO A 827 -18.04 12.84 36.11
CA PRO A 827 -18.55 13.57 34.95
C PRO A 827 -20.00 14.03 35.18
N LEU A 828 -20.35 15.23 34.72
CA LEU A 828 -21.68 15.82 34.95
C LEU A 828 -22.67 15.57 33.82
N THR A 829 -22.17 15.26 32.63
CA THR A 829 -22.97 15.09 31.41
C THR A 829 -22.74 13.72 30.78
N SER A 830 -23.80 13.02 30.37
CA SER A 830 -23.72 11.63 29.91
C SER A 830 -22.90 10.77 30.88
N SER A 831 -23.08 11.05 32.17
CA SER A 831 -22.23 10.64 33.27
C SER A 831 -22.15 9.12 33.36
N ALA A 832 -23.29 8.42 33.31
CA ALA A 832 -23.34 6.97 33.36
C ALA A 832 -22.68 6.32 32.14
N TYR A 833 -22.82 6.93 30.95
CA TYR A 833 -22.15 6.45 29.75
C TYR A 833 -20.63 6.58 29.84
N LYS A 834 -20.12 7.75 30.25
CA LYS A 834 -18.69 8.01 30.48
C LYS A 834 -18.11 7.03 31.49
N VAL A 835 -18.76 6.87 32.64
CA VAL A 835 -18.36 5.90 33.68
C VAL A 835 -18.36 4.47 33.16
N SER A 836 -19.40 4.07 32.41
CA SER A 836 -19.47 2.71 31.85
C SER A 836 -18.33 2.40 30.87
N LYS A 837 -17.92 3.38 30.05
CA LYS A 837 -16.84 3.21 29.08
C LYS A 837 -15.45 3.29 29.73
N ALA A 838 -15.29 4.12 30.76
CA ALA A 838 -14.06 4.14 31.56
C ALA A 838 -13.85 2.82 32.32
N ALA A 839 -14.92 2.29 32.93
CA ALA A 839 -14.89 0.98 33.57
C ALA A 839 -14.59 -0.14 32.57
N LEU A 840 -15.18 -0.09 31.36
CA LEU A 840 -14.88 -1.06 30.30
C LEU A 840 -13.43 -0.98 29.82
N ASN A 841 -12.83 0.21 29.75
CA ASN A 841 -11.40 0.38 29.43
C ASN A 841 -10.50 -0.23 30.52
N ALA A 842 -10.84 -0.02 31.80
CA ALA A 842 -10.13 -0.64 32.91
C ALA A 842 -10.26 -2.18 32.90
N TYR A 843 -11.47 -2.69 32.70
CA TYR A 843 -11.73 -4.12 32.59
C TYR A 843 -10.99 -4.78 31.41
N THR A 844 -10.93 -4.11 30.26
CA THR A 844 -10.17 -4.58 29.08
C THR A 844 -8.69 -4.80 29.43
N ARG A 845 -8.08 -3.83 30.12
CA ARG A 845 -6.67 -3.93 30.57
C ARG A 845 -6.47 -5.08 31.56
N LEU A 846 -7.40 -5.26 32.49
CA LEU A 846 -7.36 -6.36 33.44
C LEU A 846 -7.50 -7.73 32.74
N MET A 847 -8.41 -7.86 31.78
CA MET A 847 -8.60 -9.11 31.03
C MET A 847 -7.34 -9.50 30.24
N ALA A 848 -6.65 -8.55 29.63
CA ALA A 848 -5.40 -8.83 28.92
C ALA A 848 -4.28 -9.28 29.85
N LYS A 849 -4.17 -8.65 31.02
CA LYS A 849 -3.24 -9.08 32.06
C LYS A 849 -3.57 -10.51 32.51
N LYS A 850 -4.85 -10.81 32.73
CA LYS A 850 -5.35 -12.10 33.21
C LYS A 850 -5.19 -13.22 32.17
N PHE A 851 -5.37 -12.92 30.88
CA PHE A 851 -5.38 -13.92 29.79
C PHE A 851 -4.32 -13.62 28.74
N GLN A 852 -3.07 -13.95 29.04
CA GLN A 852 -1.91 -13.74 28.16
C GLN A 852 -2.00 -14.48 26.81
N ASN A 853 -2.83 -15.53 26.73
CA ASN A 853 -3.06 -16.29 25.51
C ASN A 853 -4.21 -15.72 24.65
N ILE A 854 -4.91 -14.68 25.11
CA ILE A 854 -5.98 -13.99 24.39
C ILE A 854 -5.52 -12.59 24.03
N HIS A 855 -5.68 -12.22 22.77
CA HIS A 855 -5.44 -10.84 22.33
C HIS A 855 -6.67 -10.01 22.68
N VAL A 856 -6.56 -9.25 23.77
CA VAL A 856 -7.64 -8.43 24.30
C VAL A 856 -7.36 -6.98 23.94
N ASN A 857 -8.33 -6.28 23.35
CA ASN A 857 -8.19 -4.89 22.96
C ASN A 857 -9.54 -4.16 23.10
N CYS A 858 -9.51 -2.83 23.07
CA CYS A 858 -10.71 -2.01 22.97
C CYS A 858 -10.52 -0.93 21.92
N VAL A 859 -11.61 -0.51 21.26
CA VAL A 859 -11.56 0.46 20.17
C VAL A 859 -12.63 1.52 20.37
N HIS A 860 -12.25 2.79 20.25
CA HIS A 860 -13.19 3.89 20.06
C HIS A 860 -13.51 3.99 18.56
N PRO A 861 -14.77 3.83 18.13
CA PRO A 861 -15.11 3.85 16.72
C PRO A 861 -15.19 5.26 16.12
N GLY A 862 -14.92 6.32 16.89
CA GLY A 862 -15.20 7.72 16.52
C GLY A 862 -16.69 8.08 16.60
N TYR A 863 -17.05 9.30 16.19
CA TYR A 863 -18.43 9.80 16.25
C TYR A 863 -19.24 9.43 15.01
N CYS A 864 -19.85 8.24 15.05
CA CYS A 864 -20.49 7.62 13.88
C CYS A 864 -21.96 8.00 13.71
N GLU A 865 -22.41 8.11 12.47
CA GLU A 865 -23.80 8.32 12.08
C GLU A 865 -24.65 7.06 12.33
N THR A 866 -25.37 7.01 13.46
CA THR A 866 -26.18 5.85 13.86
C THR A 866 -27.43 6.29 14.63
N ASP A 867 -28.38 5.38 14.87
CA ASP A 867 -29.53 5.65 15.74
C ASP A 867 -29.12 6.20 17.13
N MET A 868 -28.01 5.70 17.69
CA MET A 868 -27.52 6.09 19.01
C MET A 868 -27.11 7.57 19.03
N THR A 869 -26.58 8.07 17.92
CA THR A 869 -26.20 9.46 17.72
C THR A 869 -27.29 10.25 16.99
N SER A 870 -28.50 9.71 16.82
CA SER A 870 -29.57 10.32 16.01
C SER A 870 -29.12 10.71 14.58
N HIS A 871 -28.18 9.96 14.00
CA HIS A 871 -27.60 10.21 12.67
C HIS A 871 -26.87 11.55 12.52
N THR A 872 -26.25 12.07 13.59
CA THR A 872 -25.45 13.31 13.53
C THR A 872 -23.95 13.11 13.52
N GLY A 873 -23.48 11.86 13.43
CA GLY A 873 -22.04 11.57 13.34
C GLY A 873 -21.43 12.10 12.06
N PHE A 874 -20.19 12.59 12.13
CA PHE A 874 -19.48 13.12 10.95
C PHE A 874 -18.88 12.02 10.06
N GLN A 875 -18.87 10.77 10.53
CA GLN A 875 -18.39 9.61 9.80
C GLN A 875 -19.45 8.52 9.77
N SER A 876 -19.40 7.69 8.74
CA SER A 876 -20.33 6.59 8.54
C SER A 876 -20.11 5.46 9.56
N ALA A 877 -21.13 4.61 9.75
CA ALA A 877 -20.96 3.35 10.49
C ALA A 877 -19.92 2.41 9.85
N GLU A 878 -19.71 2.51 8.53
CA GLU A 878 -18.67 1.78 7.77
C GLU A 878 -17.27 2.20 8.17
N GLU A 879 -17.03 3.49 8.30
CA GLU A 879 -15.75 4.01 8.78
C GLU A 879 -15.51 3.63 10.24
N GLY A 880 -16.52 3.77 11.09
CA GLY A 880 -16.42 3.40 12.51
C GLY A 880 -16.17 1.92 12.77
N ALA A 881 -16.57 1.03 11.86
CA ALA A 881 -16.33 -0.41 11.98
C ALA A 881 -14.91 -0.84 11.61
N LYS A 882 -14.15 -0.03 10.86
CA LYS A 882 -12.80 -0.38 10.37
C LYS A 882 -11.83 -0.67 11.51
N GLY A 883 -11.79 0.18 12.53
CA GLY A 883 -10.91 0.02 13.69
C GLY A 883 -11.15 -1.30 14.44
N PRO A 884 -12.39 -1.59 14.87
CA PRO A 884 -12.73 -2.87 15.49
C PRO A 884 -12.38 -4.09 14.65
N VAL A 885 -12.63 -4.06 13.34
CA VAL A 885 -12.34 -5.15 12.40
C VAL A 885 -10.83 -5.34 12.24
N MET A 886 -10.07 -4.26 12.09
CA MET A 886 -8.61 -4.29 12.01
C MET A 886 -8.01 -5.00 13.23
N VAL A 887 -8.41 -4.58 14.43
CA VAL A 887 -7.92 -5.15 15.69
C VAL A 887 -8.33 -6.63 15.85
N ALA A 888 -9.53 -6.99 15.40
CA ALA A 888 -9.99 -8.37 15.40
C ALA A 888 -9.22 -9.29 14.43
N LEU A 889 -8.59 -8.73 13.39
CA LEU A 889 -7.87 -9.47 12.35
C LEU A 889 -6.35 -9.34 12.45
N LEU A 890 -5.82 -8.72 13.51
CA LEU A 890 -4.38 -8.61 13.74
C LEU A 890 -3.72 -10.01 13.79
N PRO A 891 -2.45 -10.13 13.34
CA PRO A 891 -1.68 -11.36 13.47
C PRO A 891 -1.38 -11.69 14.94
N ASN A 892 -0.93 -12.92 15.22
CA ASN A 892 -0.70 -13.42 16.59
C ASN A 892 0.49 -12.77 17.32
N ASP A 893 1.33 -12.04 16.61
CA ASP A 893 2.38 -11.17 17.14
C ASP A 893 1.95 -9.69 17.19
N GLY A 894 0.70 -9.40 16.84
CA GLY A 894 0.07 -8.09 16.99
C GLY A 894 -0.13 -7.73 18.48
N PRO A 895 -0.28 -6.44 18.80
CA PRO A 895 -0.37 -5.99 20.18
C PRO A 895 -1.60 -6.61 20.92
N SER A 896 -1.36 -7.16 22.12
CA SER A 896 -2.39 -7.49 23.12
C SER A 896 -2.31 -6.44 24.23
N VAL A 897 -3.39 -5.68 24.43
CA VAL A 897 -3.46 -4.43 25.21
C VAL A 897 -2.30 -3.48 24.97
N GLN A 898 -2.52 -2.56 24.03
CA GLN A 898 -1.93 -1.23 24.11
C GLN A 898 -3.04 -0.18 24.05
N PHE A 899 -3.48 0.29 25.21
CA PHE A 899 -3.48 1.75 25.40
C PHE A 899 -2.04 2.14 25.73
N SER A 900 -1.15 2.04 24.74
CA SER A 900 -0.08 3.01 24.68
C SER A 900 -0.38 3.78 23.41
N LEU A 901 -1.24 4.79 23.55
CA LEU A 901 -1.21 5.88 22.58
C LEU A 901 0.25 6.31 22.56
N LEU A 902 0.90 6.17 21.40
CA LEU A 902 2.27 6.62 21.26
C LEU A 902 2.30 8.09 21.70
N CYS A 903 3.17 8.45 22.62
CA CYS A 903 3.30 9.85 23.04
C CYS A 903 4.39 10.52 22.22
N ALA A 904 4.07 11.67 21.63
CA ALA A 904 5.00 12.49 20.88
C ALA A 904 5.17 13.88 21.49
N VAL A 905 6.38 14.41 21.49
CA VAL A 905 6.66 15.84 21.72
C VAL A 905 7.13 16.46 20.43
N VAL A 906 6.50 17.54 19.97
CA VAL A 906 6.94 18.29 18.78
C VAL A 906 7.35 19.69 19.21
N THR A 907 8.60 20.07 18.95
CA THR A 907 9.11 21.40 19.33
C THR A 907 8.75 22.47 18.30
N GLY A 908 8.35 23.67 18.76
CA GLY A 908 8.04 24.79 17.87
C GLY A 908 6.84 24.54 16.94
N SER A 909 5.78 23.94 17.47
CA SER A 909 4.68 23.34 16.70
C SER A 909 3.37 24.11 16.72
N TYR A 910 3.37 25.38 17.12
CA TYR A 910 2.15 26.20 17.05
C TYR A 910 1.81 26.71 15.64
N LYS A 911 2.70 26.57 14.64
CA LYS A 911 2.44 27.02 13.27
C LYS A 911 3.26 26.27 12.23
N GLY A 912 2.92 26.48 10.96
CA GLY A 912 3.67 25.97 9.80
C GLY A 912 3.83 24.45 9.85
N ILE A 913 5.02 23.97 9.48
CA ILE A 913 5.33 22.53 9.43
C ILE A 913 5.11 21.86 10.79
N GLY A 914 5.49 22.51 11.89
CA GLY A 914 5.38 21.91 13.23
C GLY A 914 3.92 21.64 13.67
N LEU A 915 2.99 22.55 13.35
CA LEU A 915 1.56 22.36 13.64
C LEU A 915 0.98 21.19 12.86
N GLU A 916 1.43 21.06 11.62
CA GLU A 916 0.98 20.03 10.71
C GLU A 916 1.58 18.65 11.06
N ILE A 917 2.80 18.59 11.57
CA ILE A 917 3.35 17.38 12.19
C ILE A 917 2.46 16.95 13.37
N CYS A 918 2.04 17.88 14.23
CA CYS A 918 1.12 17.55 15.33
C CYS A 918 -0.20 16.99 14.81
N ARG A 919 -0.81 17.63 13.81
CA ARG A 919 -2.05 17.16 13.17
C ARG A 919 -1.89 15.75 12.59
N GLN A 920 -0.87 15.52 11.78
CA GLN A 920 -0.67 14.25 11.08
C GLN A 920 -0.33 13.11 12.06
N LEU A 921 0.48 13.37 13.09
CA LEU A 921 0.73 12.38 14.14
C LEU A 921 -0.55 12.04 14.92
N ALA A 922 -1.35 13.04 15.28
CA ALA A 922 -2.63 12.82 15.96
C ALA A 922 -3.62 12.01 15.11
N LEU A 923 -3.70 12.28 13.79
CA LEU A 923 -4.49 11.48 12.84
C LEU A 923 -4.00 10.02 12.73
N ASN A 924 -2.75 9.74 13.08
CA ASN A 924 -2.18 8.40 13.17
C ASN A 924 -2.30 7.79 14.59
N GLY A 925 -3.15 8.36 15.46
CA GLY A 925 -3.43 7.84 16.79
C GLY A 925 -2.33 8.08 17.83
N VAL A 926 -1.44 9.06 17.59
CA VAL A 926 -0.38 9.47 18.51
C VAL A 926 -0.89 10.60 19.40
N GLN A 927 -0.69 10.51 20.71
CA GLN A 927 -0.93 11.64 21.62
C GLN A 927 0.21 12.65 21.52
N VAL A 928 -0.08 13.87 21.09
CA VAL A 928 0.96 14.85 20.78
C VAL A 928 0.98 16.00 21.77
N VAL A 929 2.15 16.31 22.32
CA VAL A 929 2.43 17.54 23.03
C VAL A 929 2.88 18.60 22.03
N LEU A 930 1.97 19.52 21.70
CA LEU A 930 2.21 20.74 20.95
C LEU A 930 2.92 21.75 21.85
N THR A 931 3.95 22.40 21.33
CA THR A 931 4.76 23.34 22.11
C THR A 931 4.92 24.69 21.43
N ALA A 932 4.96 25.73 22.26
CA ALA A 932 5.16 27.12 21.84
C ALA A 932 5.84 27.91 22.95
N ARG A 933 6.63 28.93 22.58
CA ARG A 933 7.18 29.89 23.54
C ARG A 933 6.09 30.76 24.17
N ASN A 934 5.17 31.25 23.33
CA ASN A 934 4.06 32.08 23.74
C ASN A 934 2.84 31.20 24.01
N GLU A 935 2.34 31.25 25.25
CA GLU A 935 1.21 30.45 25.72
C GLU A 935 -0.06 30.72 24.93
N THR A 936 -0.43 31.99 24.74
CA THR A 936 -1.64 32.38 23.98
C THR A 936 -1.66 31.78 22.58
N ARG A 937 -0.58 31.94 21.80
CA ARG A 937 -0.48 31.37 20.44
C ARG A 937 -0.52 29.84 20.43
N GLY A 938 0.05 29.22 21.46
CA GLY A 938 0.01 27.77 21.62
C GLY A 938 -1.41 27.26 21.84
N VAL A 939 -2.15 27.92 22.74
CA VAL A 939 -3.56 27.61 23.04
C VAL A 939 -4.45 27.84 21.82
N GLU A 940 -4.34 28.99 21.14
CA GLU A 940 -5.10 29.27 19.90
C GLU A 940 -4.88 28.19 18.82
N SER A 941 -3.66 27.68 18.71
CA SER A 941 -3.32 26.66 17.72
C SER A 941 -3.88 25.29 18.11
N LEU A 942 -3.88 24.97 19.41
CA LEU A 942 -4.54 23.79 19.95
C LEU A 942 -6.07 23.85 19.72
N GLU A 943 -6.70 25.00 19.94
CA GLU A 943 -8.13 25.21 19.70
C GLU A 943 -8.49 24.99 18.23
N LYS A 944 -7.70 25.52 17.28
CA LYS A 944 -7.91 25.27 15.85
C LYS A 944 -7.83 23.79 15.46
N LEU A 945 -6.93 23.03 16.08
CA LEU A 945 -6.85 21.58 15.87
C LEU A 945 -8.08 20.87 16.43
N LYS A 946 -8.54 21.27 17.63
CA LYS A 946 -9.77 20.73 18.24
C LYS A 946 -11.02 21.04 17.42
N GLU A 947 -11.16 22.27 16.91
CA GLU A 947 -12.24 22.67 16.01
C GLU A 947 -12.25 21.83 14.72
N SER A 948 -11.08 21.39 14.27
CA SER A 948 -10.91 20.50 13.11
C SER A 948 -11.13 19.02 13.44
N GLY A 949 -11.62 18.69 14.63
CA GLY A 949 -11.90 17.31 15.07
C GLY A 949 -10.70 16.54 15.60
N ILE A 950 -9.57 17.20 15.88
CA ILE A 950 -8.34 16.55 16.37
C ILE A 950 -8.22 16.79 17.88
N SER A 951 -8.53 15.77 18.68
CA SER A 951 -8.54 15.85 20.15
C SER A 951 -7.28 15.32 20.84
N ASP A 952 -6.46 14.51 20.15
CA ASP A 952 -5.28 13.84 20.74
C ASP A 952 -4.03 14.74 20.80
N VAL A 953 -4.23 16.05 20.98
CA VAL A 953 -3.17 17.04 21.10
C VAL A 953 -3.35 17.79 22.42
N VAL A 954 -2.26 17.96 23.17
CA VAL A 954 -2.22 18.82 24.36
C VAL A 954 -1.16 19.90 24.18
N PHE A 955 -1.34 21.03 24.84
CA PHE A 955 -0.38 22.14 24.78
C PHE A 955 0.52 22.14 26.02
N HIS A 956 1.82 22.41 25.82
CA HIS A 956 2.73 22.79 26.90
C HIS A 956 3.66 23.91 26.44
N GLN A 957 3.84 24.93 27.29
CA GLN A 957 4.78 26.01 27.00
C GLN A 957 6.22 25.50 26.97
N LEU A 958 6.97 25.87 25.95
CA LEU A 958 8.39 25.53 25.83
C LEU A 958 9.17 26.71 25.26
N ASP A 959 10.09 27.24 26.05
CA ASP A 959 11.29 27.90 25.54
C ASP A 959 12.45 26.91 25.53
N ILE A 960 12.83 26.46 24.34
CA ILE A 960 13.89 25.46 24.17
C ILE A 960 15.27 25.99 24.62
N LYS A 961 15.43 27.32 24.72
CA LYS A 961 16.66 27.96 25.20
C LYS A 961 16.78 27.97 26.72
N ASP A 962 15.66 27.90 27.44
CA ASP A 962 15.63 27.93 28.90
C ASP A 962 15.66 26.50 29.49
N PRO A 963 16.73 26.12 30.23
CA PRO A 963 16.81 24.83 30.91
C PRO A 963 15.65 24.57 31.87
N THR A 964 15.13 25.61 32.52
CA THR A 964 14.00 25.47 33.46
C THR A 964 12.72 25.12 32.70
N SER A 965 12.45 25.77 31.57
CA SER A 965 11.35 25.42 30.68
C SER A 965 11.45 24.00 30.14
N VAL A 966 12.65 23.56 29.73
CA VAL A 966 12.89 22.18 29.27
C VAL A 966 12.64 21.17 30.38
N ALA A 967 13.15 21.42 31.59
CA ALA A 967 12.92 20.55 32.75
C ALA A 967 11.44 20.46 33.13
N ARG A 968 10.70 21.58 33.06
CA ARG A 968 9.24 21.59 33.27
C ARG A 968 8.51 20.72 32.25
N LEU A 969 8.88 20.80 30.96
CA LEU A 969 8.30 19.95 29.93
C LEU A 969 8.64 18.46 30.15
N ALA A 970 9.89 18.14 30.47
CA ALA A 970 10.27 16.75 30.78
C ALA A 970 9.49 16.22 31.98
N LYS A 971 9.33 17.03 33.04
CA LYS A 971 8.51 16.68 34.20
C LYS A 971 7.04 16.52 33.86
N PHE A 972 6.51 17.39 32.99
CA PHE A 972 5.15 17.28 32.48
C PHE A 972 4.96 15.94 31.74
N VAL A 973 5.87 15.58 30.83
CA VAL A 973 5.79 14.32 30.08
C VAL A 973 5.88 13.11 31.00
N GLU A 974 6.85 13.12 31.93
CA GLU A 974 6.99 12.09 32.96
C GLU A 974 5.71 11.95 33.79
N THR A 975 5.09 13.06 34.18
CA THR A 975 3.91 13.04 35.06
C THR A 975 2.67 12.54 34.32
N HIS A 976 2.43 13.04 33.10
CA HIS A 976 1.18 12.83 32.36
C HIS A 976 1.20 11.61 31.44
N PHE A 977 2.36 11.24 30.89
CA PHE A 977 2.48 10.15 29.92
C PHE A 977 3.36 9.00 30.39
N LYS A 978 4.12 9.18 31.49
CA LYS A 978 5.05 8.21 32.11
C LYS A 978 6.25 7.78 31.24
N LYS A 979 6.13 7.87 29.93
CA LYS A 979 7.15 7.57 28.91
C LYS A 979 7.02 8.56 27.75
N LEU A 980 8.01 8.54 26.86
CA LEU A 980 7.94 9.22 25.57
C LEU A 980 8.26 8.21 24.47
N ASP A 981 7.49 8.20 23.38
CA ASP A 981 7.77 7.31 22.25
C ASP A 981 8.43 8.06 21.09
N ILE A 982 8.07 9.33 20.88
CA ILE A 982 8.52 10.12 19.73
C ILE A 982 8.95 11.52 20.18
N LEU A 983 10.14 11.96 19.78
CA LEU A 983 10.58 13.35 19.88
C LEU A 983 10.81 13.91 18.48
N VAL A 984 10.08 14.96 18.10
CA VAL A 984 10.32 15.71 16.86
C VAL A 984 10.90 17.08 17.19
N ASN A 985 12.20 17.23 16.92
CA ASN A 985 12.93 18.47 17.08
C ASN A 985 12.75 19.36 15.84
N ASN A 986 11.72 20.20 15.86
CA ASN A 986 11.33 21.08 14.76
C ASN A 986 11.61 22.58 15.01
N ALA A 987 11.74 23.02 16.27
CA ALA A 987 11.99 24.42 16.60
C ALA A 987 13.25 24.96 15.90
N ALA A 988 13.12 26.10 15.22
CA ALA A 988 14.24 26.73 14.52
C ALA A 988 14.11 28.25 14.38
N GLU A 989 15.25 28.93 14.32
CA GLU A 989 15.44 30.34 13.97
C GLU A 989 16.44 30.45 12.80
N THR A 990 16.35 31.51 12.00
CA THR A 990 17.14 31.69 10.76
C THR A 990 18.48 32.41 10.97
N GLY A 991 18.64 33.11 12.10
CA GLY A 991 19.84 33.92 12.37
C GLY A 991 19.99 35.16 11.48
N ILE A 992 18.90 35.61 10.84
CA ILE A 992 18.86 36.82 10.02
C ILE A 992 17.61 37.65 10.31
N ILE A 993 17.64 38.92 9.93
CA ILE A 993 16.46 39.78 9.79
C ILE A 993 16.34 40.30 8.36
N TYR A 994 15.12 40.58 7.92
CA TYR A 994 14.86 41.16 6.59
C TYR A 994 14.90 42.69 6.68
N LEU A 995 15.88 43.32 6.04
CA LEU A 995 15.92 44.79 5.90
C LEU A 995 14.96 45.26 4.81
N ASN A 996 14.76 44.44 3.78
CA ASN A 996 13.79 44.69 2.72
C ASN A 996 13.15 43.37 2.22
N GLU A 997 12.02 43.00 2.81
CA GLU A 997 11.32 41.75 2.49
C GLU A 997 10.92 41.65 1.01
N ASN A 998 10.44 42.73 0.40
CA ASN A 998 10.02 42.73 -1.01
C ASN A 998 11.20 42.49 -1.94
N LYS A 999 12.33 43.19 -1.73
CA LYS A 999 13.55 42.95 -2.52
C LYS A 999 14.07 41.53 -2.32
N PHE A 1000 13.92 40.96 -1.13
CA PHE A 1000 14.32 39.57 -0.89
C PHE A 1000 13.45 38.60 -1.68
N LYS A 1001 12.12 38.82 -1.73
CA LYS A 1001 11.18 38.03 -2.54
C LYS A 1001 11.50 38.16 -4.03
N ASP A 1002 11.60 39.39 -4.53
CA ASP A 1002 11.85 39.70 -5.95
C ASP A 1002 13.22 39.20 -6.41
N GLY A 1003 14.19 39.16 -5.50
CA GLY A 1003 15.54 38.64 -5.73
C GLY A 1003 15.65 37.11 -5.72
N GLY A 1004 14.54 36.37 -5.71
CA GLY A 1004 14.51 34.90 -5.72
C GLY A 1004 14.58 34.24 -4.34
N ALA A 1005 14.35 35.01 -3.26
CA ALA A 1005 14.25 34.53 -1.88
C ALA A 1005 15.40 33.58 -1.47
N PHE A 1006 15.12 32.57 -0.64
CA PHE A 1006 16.14 31.62 -0.20
C PHE A 1006 16.74 30.76 -1.32
N VAL A 1007 16.17 30.75 -2.53
CA VAL A 1007 16.76 30.04 -3.68
C VAL A 1007 18.03 30.73 -4.16
N GLN A 1008 18.10 32.07 -4.01
CA GLN A 1008 19.26 32.87 -4.41
C GLN A 1008 20.21 33.19 -3.25
N VAL A 1009 20.01 32.58 -2.08
CA VAL A 1009 20.89 32.72 -0.90
C VAL A 1009 22.13 31.83 -1.04
N LEU A 1010 22.97 32.23 -1.99
CA LEU A 1010 24.25 31.62 -2.31
C LEU A 1010 25.37 32.59 -1.89
N ASP A 1011 26.51 32.05 -1.46
CA ASP A 1011 27.62 32.92 -1.01
C ASP A 1011 28.20 33.76 -2.16
N GLU A 1012 28.11 33.28 -3.41
CA GLU A 1012 28.44 34.05 -4.61
C GLU A 1012 27.51 35.27 -4.81
N ASN A 1013 26.30 35.21 -4.27
CA ASN A 1013 25.30 36.27 -4.31
C ASN A 1013 25.31 37.16 -3.06
N VAL A 1014 26.32 37.05 -2.18
CA VAL A 1014 26.39 37.86 -0.94
C VAL A 1014 26.25 39.37 -1.20
N HIS A 1015 26.79 39.84 -2.31
CA HIS A 1015 26.69 41.24 -2.76
C HIS A 1015 25.26 41.67 -3.09
N LEU A 1016 24.41 40.76 -3.58
CA LEU A 1016 22.98 41.02 -3.87
C LEU A 1016 22.13 41.04 -2.58
N LEU A 1017 22.62 40.39 -1.53
CA LEU A 1017 21.96 40.31 -0.22
C LEU A 1017 22.39 41.45 0.72
N THR A 1018 23.37 42.26 0.32
CA THR A 1018 23.83 43.41 1.09
C THR A 1018 22.76 44.51 1.09
N GLY A 1019 22.29 44.92 2.28
CA GLY A 1019 21.10 45.78 2.42
C GLY A 1019 19.76 45.08 2.13
N VAL A 1020 19.86 43.79 1.78
CA VAL A 1020 18.85 42.72 1.65
C VAL A 1020 18.23 42.26 2.96
N ILE A 1021 19.12 41.58 3.66
CA ILE A 1021 19.01 40.88 4.92
C ILE A 1021 20.20 41.29 5.77
N GLU A 1022 20.07 41.16 7.08
CA GLU A 1022 21.15 41.41 8.03
C GLU A 1022 21.37 40.16 8.89
N GLN A 1023 22.64 39.83 9.10
CA GLN A 1023 23.09 38.78 10.00
C GLN A 1023 24.12 39.39 10.95
N THR A 1024 23.82 39.41 12.25
CA THR A 1024 24.74 39.91 13.28
C THR A 1024 25.27 38.76 14.12
N TYR A 1025 26.31 39.02 14.90
CA TYR A 1025 26.84 38.04 15.85
C TYR A 1025 25.75 37.56 16.84
N GLU A 1026 24.93 38.48 17.34
CA GLU A 1026 23.85 38.19 18.28
C GLU A 1026 22.77 37.31 17.64
N LEU A 1027 22.38 37.61 16.39
CA LEU A 1027 21.43 36.77 15.64
C LEU A 1027 22.01 35.37 15.35
N ALA A 1028 23.31 35.30 15.05
CA ALA A 1028 24.02 34.04 14.84
C ALA A 1028 24.04 33.18 16.12
N GLU A 1029 24.33 33.81 17.26
CA GLU A 1029 24.33 33.17 18.57
C GLU A 1029 22.93 32.65 18.95
N GLU A 1030 21.88 33.46 18.75
CA GLU A 1030 20.49 33.07 19.03
C GLU A 1030 20.01 31.91 18.13
N CYS A 1031 20.42 31.91 16.85
CA CYS A 1031 20.17 30.80 15.92
C CYS A 1031 20.78 29.50 16.43
N LEU A 1032 22.04 29.51 16.87
CA LEU A 1032 22.73 28.32 17.39
C LEU A 1032 22.16 27.86 18.74
N LYS A 1033 21.80 28.81 19.62
CA LYS A 1033 21.11 28.53 20.90
C LYS A 1033 19.79 27.81 20.69
N THR A 1034 19.05 28.15 19.64
CA THR A 1034 17.76 27.51 19.31
C THR A 1034 17.96 26.19 18.57
N ASN A 1035 18.64 26.22 17.42
CA ASN A 1035 18.65 25.13 16.44
C ASN A 1035 19.53 23.94 16.83
N TYR A 1036 20.56 24.17 17.64
CA TYR A 1036 21.49 23.12 18.07
C TYR A 1036 21.45 22.94 19.59
N TYR A 1037 21.82 23.95 20.38
CA TYR A 1037 21.88 23.78 21.84
C TYR A 1037 20.51 23.52 22.46
N GLY A 1038 19.45 24.13 21.92
CA GLY A 1038 18.08 23.84 22.30
C GLY A 1038 17.71 22.39 22.00
N THR A 1039 17.97 21.92 20.78
CA THR A 1039 17.74 20.53 20.36
C THR A 1039 18.53 19.53 21.21
N LYS A 1040 19.82 19.78 21.48
CA LYS A 1040 20.66 18.98 22.36
C LYS A 1040 20.03 18.88 23.76
N ARG A 1041 19.70 20.03 24.36
CA ARG A 1041 19.14 20.12 25.71
C ARG A 1041 17.81 19.38 25.86
N ILE A 1042 16.85 19.58 24.94
CA ILE A 1042 15.55 18.90 25.02
C ILE A 1042 15.71 17.39 24.77
N THR A 1043 16.60 17.00 23.87
CA THR A 1043 16.89 15.59 23.60
C THR A 1043 17.46 14.92 24.85
N GLU A 1044 18.50 15.49 25.46
CA GLU A 1044 19.10 14.99 26.70
C GLU A 1044 18.09 14.87 27.85
N ALA A 1045 17.23 15.87 28.02
CA ALA A 1045 16.22 15.88 29.07
C ALA A 1045 15.14 14.79 28.88
N LEU A 1046 14.87 14.37 27.63
CA LEU A 1046 13.80 13.41 27.30
C LEU A 1046 14.31 11.99 27.03
N ILE A 1047 15.62 11.77 26.87
CA ILE A 1047 16.21 10.43 26.71
C ILE A 1047 15.76 9.44 27.80
N PRO A 1048 15.77 9.79 29.10
CA PRO A 1048 15.32 8.85 30.13
C PRO A 1048 13.89 8.35 29.89
N LEU A 1049 13.00 9.20 29.36
CA LEU A 1049 11.61 8.84 29.04
C LEU A 1049 11.49 8.07 27.73
N LEU A 1050 12.33 8.38 26.73
CA LEU A 1050 12.44 7.62 25.48
C LEU A 1050 12.92 6.19 25.72
N GLN A 1051 13.87 5.99 26.64
CA GLN A 1051 14.37 4.67 26.99
C GLN A 1051 13.32 3.76 27.65
N LEU A 1052 12.20 4.32 28.13
CA LEU A 1052 11.06 3.56 28.65
C LEU A 1052 10.12 3.04 27.53
N SER A 1053 10.27 3.53 26.30
CA SER A 1053 9.48 3.07 25.15
C SER A 1053 10.02 1.75 24.59
N SER A 1054 9.11 0.87 24.16
CA SER A 1054 9.46 -0.31 23.35
C SER A 1054 9.76 0.04 21.89
N SER A 1055 9.53 1.30 21.50
CA SER A 1055 9.76 1.80 20.15
C SER A 1055 10.09 3.31 20.13
N PRO A 1056 11.27 3.74 20.61
CA PRO A 1056 11.60 5.16 20.68
C PRO A 1056 12.16 5.75 19.38
N ARG A 1057 11.71 6.97 19.02
CA ARG A 1057 12.16 7.73 17.84
C ARG A 1057 12.56 9.16 18.20
N ILE A 1058 13.63 9.64 17.57
CA ILE A 1058 14.02 11.05 17.55
C ILE A 1058 14.12 11.49 16.08
N VAL A 1059 13.38 12.53 15.73
CA VAL A 1059 13.39 13.15 14.40
C VAL A 1059 13.91 14.56 14.50
N ASN A 1060 15.08 14.82 13.93
CA ASN A 1060 15.69 16.15 13.87
C ASN A 1060 15.36 16.82 12.53
N VAL A 1061 14.53 17.87 12.54
CA VAL A 1061 14.16 18.60 11.33
C VAL A 1061 15.31 19.53 10.91
N THR A 1062 15.95 19.16 9.81
CA THR A 1062 17.11 19.84 9.22
C THR A 1062 16.71 20.61 7.94
N SER A 1063 17.68 20.91 7.08
CA SER A 1063 17.49 21.65 5.82
C SER A 1063 18.46 21.11 4.76
N ALA A 1064 18.27 21.43 3.47
CA ALA A 1064 19.37 21.24 2.50
C ALA A 1064 20.54 22.19 2.77
N TYR A 1065 20.35 23.21 3.62
CA TYR A 1065 21.45 23.97 4.23
C TYR A 1065 22.28 23.19 5.26
N GLY A 1066 21.85 21.99 5.64
CA GLY A 1066 22.62 21.06 6.46
C GLY A 1066 23.61 20.19 5.70
N ASP A 1067 23.76 20.41 4.39
CA ASP A 1067 24.73 19.68 3.56
C ASP A 1067 26.14 20.31 3.69
N LEU A 1068 27.16 19.47 3.83
CA LEU A 1068 28.55 19.94 4.03
C LEU A 1068 29.11 20.74 2.86
N HIS A 1069 28.53 20.68 1.65
CA HIS A 1069 29.06 21.45 0.51
C HIS A 1069 29.01 22.98 0.71
N TRP A 1070 28.23 23.48 1.68
CA TRP A 1070 28.18 24.91 2.01
C TRP A 1070 29.44 25.43 2.71
N PHE A 1071 30.29 24.52 3.20
CA PHE A 1071 31.55 24.86 3.85
C PHE A 1071 32.68 24.85 2.81
N TYR A 1072 33.62 25.78 2.91
CA TYR A 1072 34.80 25.85 2.03
C TYR A 1072 36.08 25.37 2.70
N ASN A 1073 36.06 25.20 4.03
CA ASN A 1073 37.16 24.61 4.78
C ASN A 1073 37.15 23.08 4.62
N GLU A 1074 38.02 22.55 3.75
CA GLU A 1074 38.08 21.11 3.46
C GLU A 1074 38.41 20.25 4.68
N LYS A 1075 39.33 20.71 5.54
CA LYS A 1075 39.69 19.96 6.76
C LYS A 1075 38.51 19.83 7.71
N LEU A 1076 37.76 20.91 7.90
CA LEU A 1076 36.56 20.92 8.73
C LEU A 1076 35.45 20.05 8.12
N LYS A 1077 35.32 20.01 6.79
CA LYS A 1077 34.38 19.10 6.10
C LYS A 1077 34.74 17.63 6.30
N GLU A 1078 36.01 17.28 6.15
CA GLU A 1078 36.51 15.93 6.42
C GLU A 1078 36.24 15.53 7.87
N GLU A 1079 36.52 16.44 8.82
CA GLU A 1079 36.26 16.24 10.23
C GLU A 1079 34.77 16.03 10.53
N LEU A 1080 33.88 16.89 10.01
CA LEU A 1080 32.42 16.75 10.18
C LEU A 1080 31.83 15.52 9.47
N ALA A 1081 32.51 14.98 8.45
CA ALA A 1081 32.11 13.75 7.79
C ALA A 1081 32.48 12.49 8.60
N ASP A 1082 33.60 12.55 9.33
CA ASP A 1082 34.13 11.48 10.19
C ASP A 1082 33.40 11.39 11.54
N ILE A 1083 32.23 10.75 11.51
CA ILE A 1083 31.43 10.58 12.72
C ILE A 1083 31.94 9.47 13.64
N GLU A 1084 32.83 8.59 13.17
CA GLU A 1084 33.42 7.59 14.07
C GLU A 1084 34.27 8.27 15.16
N ASN A 1085 34.89 9.40 14.85
CA ASN A 1085 35.70 10.15 15.80
C ASN A 1085 35.03 11.41 16.36
N MET A 1086 33.84 11.78 15.87
CA MET A 1086 33.10 12.96 16.34
C MET A 1086 32.60 12.80 17.79
N THR A 1087 32.76 13.83 18.61
CA THR A 1087 32.23 13.93 19.99
C THR A 1087 31.36 15.17 20.17
N GLU A 1088 30.56 15.21 21.25
CA GLU A 1088 29.73 16.37 21.55
C GLU A 1088 30.58 17.61 21.87
N GLU A 1089 31.67 17.43 22.61
CA GLU A 1089 32.62 18.50 22.95
C GLU A 1089 33.23 19.08 21.67
N ARG A 1090 33.56 18.23 20.71
CA ARG A 1090 34.15 18.69 19.45
C ARG A 1090 33.15 19.46 18.60
N ILE A 1091 31.89 19.04 18.55
CA ILE A 1091 30.84 19.83 17.89
C ILE A 1091 30.69 21.19 18.57
N ASP A 1092 30.71 21.24 19.90
CA ASP A 1092 30.62 22.48 20.66
C ASP A 1092 31.82 23.40 20.38
N GLU A 1093 33.04 22.86 20.29
CA GLU A 1093 34.25 23.59 19.89
C GLU A 1093 34.16 24.17 18.47
N ILE A 1094 33.63 23.41 17.49
CA ILE A 1094 33.43 23.87 16.12
C ILE A 1094 32.45 25.05 16.09
N ILE A 1095 31.39 25.00 16.89
CA ILE A 1095 30.42 26.10 17.01
C ILE A 1095 31.07 27.35 17.63
N GLN A 1096 31.87 27.17 18.69
CA GLN A 1096 32.61 28.29 19.31
C GLN A 1096 33.62 28.89 18.34
N TRP A 1097 34.30 28.07 17.55
CA TRP A 1097 35.21 28.52 16.51
C TRP A 1097 34.48 29.36 15.45
N PHE A 1098 33.33 28.88 14.95
CA PHE A 1098 32.49 29.67 14.04
C PHE A 1098 32.10 31.02 14.63
N LEU A 1099 31.65 31.07 15.89
CA LEU A 1099 31.25 32.32 16.55
C LEU A 1099 32.43 33.29 16.72
N MET A 1100 33.62 32.79 17.08
CA MET A 1100 34.84 33.60 17.15
C MET A 1100 35.19 34.20 15.78
N ASP A 1101 35.11 33.39 14.72
CA ASP A 1101 35.38 33.83 13.36
C ASP A 1101 34.32 34.79 12.84
N PHE A 1102 33.05 34.59 13.18
CA PHE A 1102 31.97 35.52 12.87
C PHE A 1102 32.25 36.89 13.50
N LYS A 1103 32.58 36.91 14.79
CA LYS A 1103 32.86 38.14 15.54
C LYS A 1103 34.08 38.89 15.04
N ALA A 1104 35.08 38.15 14.54
CA ALA A 1104 36.32 38.69 14.00
C ALA A 1104 36.23 39.05 12.50
N ASP A 1105 35.08 38.88 11.85
CA ASP A 1105 34.88 39.05 10.40
C ASP A 1105 35.80 38.16 9.55
N LYS A 1106 35.99 36.92 9.98
CA LYS A 1106 36.89 35.92 9.38
C LYS A 1106 36.17 34.75 8.72
N LEU A 1107 34.86 34.86 8.49
CA LEU A 1107 34.09 33.76 7.88
C LEU A 1107 34.65 33.33 6.53
N GLN A 1108 34.94 34.29 5.64
CA GLN A 1108 35.51 34.01 4.33
C GLN A 1108 36.93 33.47 4.41
N GLU A 1109 37.78 34.08 5.24
CA GLU A 1109 39.19 33.68 5.44
C GLU A 1109 39.29 32.21 5.89
N ASN A 1110 38.41 31.81 6.82
CA ASN A 1110 38.45 30.48 7.42
C ASN A 1110 37.51 29.47 6.75
N GLY A 1111 36.89 29.85 5.62
CA GLY A 1111 36.11 28.95 4.77
C GLY A 1111 34.74 28.56 5.33
N TRP A 1112 34.11 29.43 6.13
CA TRP A 1112 32.73 29.31 6.58
C TRP A 1112 31.75 29.76 5.50
N PRO A 1113 30.47 29.33 5.55
CA PRO A 1113 29.43 29.91 4.72
C PRO A 1113 29.29 31.41 4.98
N LEU A 1114 29.01 32.20 3.94
CA LEU A 1114 28.95 33.68 4.04
C LEU A 1114 27.53 34.21 4.21
N THR A 1115 26.54 33.52 3.65
CA THR A 1115 25.14 33.95 3.63
C THR A 1115 24.29 33.03 4.49
N VAL A 1116 23.51 33.61 5.40
CA VAL A 1116 22.64 32.88 6.34
C VAL A 1116 23.48 31.82 7.09
N SER A 1117 24.68 32.24 7.48
CA SER A 1117 25.79 31.36 7.84
C SER A 1117 25.52 30.57 9.12
N ALA A 1118 24.96 31.22 10.14
CA ALA A 1118 24.61 30.57 11.40
C ALA A 1118 23.55 29.46 11.22
N TYR A 1119 22.59 29.65 10.31
CA TYR A 1119 21.61 28.61 10.00
C TYR A 1119 22.26 27.41 9.33
N LYS A 1120 23.08 27.63 8.29
CA LYS A 1120 23.83 26.58 7.59
C LYS A 1120 24.70 25.78 8.57
N VAL A 1121 25.48 26.48 9.40
CA VAL A 1121 26.29 25.86 10.45
C VAL A 1121 25.42 25.05 11.41
N SER A 1122 24.32 25.62 11.91
CA SER A 1122 23.42 24.94 12.85
C SER A 1122 22.82 23.65 12.31
N LYS A 1123 22.50 23.59 11.00
CA LYS A 1123 21.91 22.40 10.37
C LYS A 1123 22.96 21.34 10.05
N VAL A 1124 24.18 21.74 9.71
CA VAL A 1124 25.31 20.82 9.55
C VAL A 1124 25.69 20.16 10.88
N VAL A 1125 25.84 20.94 11.95
CA VAL A 1125 26.18 20.36 13.27
C VAL A 1125 25.04 19.53 13.86
N LEU A 1126 23.77 19.88 13.57
CA LEU A 1126 22.62 19.05 13.93
C LEU A 1126 22.67 17.68 13.22
N ASN A 1127 23.06 17.65 11.95
CA ASN A 1127 23.26 16.40 11.20
C ASN A 1127 24.35 15.52 11.83
N ALA A 1128 25.48 16.11 12.24
CA ALA A 1128 26.54 15.40 12.95
C ALA A 1128 26.06 14.86 14.30
N TYR A 1129 25.33 15.68 15.07
CA TYR A 1129 24.75 15.29 16.37
C TYR A 1129 23.74 14.14 16.23
N THR A 1130 22.87 14.14 15.21
CA THR A 1130 21.96 13.02 14.93
C THR A 1130 22.70 11.69 14.76
N ARG A 1131 23.76 11.67 13.95
CA ARG A 1131 24.56 10.46 13.72
C ARG A 1131 25.28 10.01 15.00
N LEU A 1132 25.79 10.97 15.79
CA LEU A 1132 26.37 10.70 17.10
C LEU A 1132 25.36 10.06 18.06
N MET A 1133 24.13 10.58 18.10
CA MET A 1133 23.06 10.09 18.96
C MET A 1133 22.56 8.71 18.55
N ALA A 1134 22.41 8.44 17.25
CA ALA A 1134 22.09 7.12 16.73
C ALA A 1134 23.11 6.06 17.16
N ARG A 1135 24.41 6.43 17.17
CA ARG A 1135 25.48 5.56 17.66
C ARG A 1135 25.43 5.38 19.18
N LYS A 1136 25.22 6.47 19.93
CA LYS A 1136 25.19 6.46 21.41
C LYS A 1136 24.00 5.68 21.96
N PHE A 1137 22.87 5.67 21.23
CA PHE A 1137 21.63 5.00 21.63
C PHE A 1137 21.10 4.08 20.52
N PRO A 1138 21.69 2.89 20.33
CA PRO A 1138 21.32 1.99 19.23
C PRO A 1138 19.88 1.45 19.32
N ASN A 1139 19.24 1.53 20.50
CA ASN A 1139 17.85 1.14 20.71
C ASN A 1139 16.85 2.26 20.40
N ILE A 1140 17.32 3.46 20.02
CA ILE A 1140 16.51 4.60 19.63
C ILE A 1140 16.78 4.89 18.16
N LEU A 1141 15.72 4.98 17.34
CA LEU A 1141 15.89 5.41 15.95
C LEU A 1141 16.03 6.93 15.92
N VAL A 1142 17.20 7.43 15.49
CA VAL A 1142 17.52 8.86 15.50
C VAL A 1142 17.87 9.30 14.08
N ASN A 1143 17.03 10.11 13.45
CA ASN A 1143 17.17 10.47 12.03
C ASN A 1143 17.03 11.97 11.78
N CYS A 1144 17.61 12.44 10.68
CA CYS A 1144 17.48 13.80 10.17
C CYS A 1144 16.48 13.86 9.02
N VAL A 1145 15.66 14.91 8.96
CA VAL A 1145 14.75 15.13 7.83
C VAL A 1145 14.79 16.57 7.35
N HIS A 1146 15.14 16.79 6.08
CA HIS A 1146 14.89 18.05 5.40
C HIS A 1146 13.46 18.06 4.83
N PRO A 1147 12.59 18.99 5.22
CA PRO A 1147 11.18 18.97 4.81
C PRO A 1147 10.92 19.50 3.38
N GLY A 1148 11.94 19.94 2.65
CA GLY A 1148 11.77 20.71 1.40
C GLY A 1148 11.57 22.22 1.66
N TYR A 1149 11.45 22.99 0.57
CA TYR A 1149 11.27 24.45 0.64
C TYR A 1149 9.78 24.81 0.80
N CYS A 1150 9.33 24.93 2.05
CA CYS A 1150 7.91 25.03 2.38
C CYS A 1150 7.41 26.48 2.53
N VAL A 1151 6.16 26.75 2.16
CA VAL A 1151 5.45 28.03 2.36
C VAL A 1151 5.18 28.20 3.86
N THR A 1152 5.99 29.02 4.52
CA THR A 1152 5.88 29.31 5.96
C THR A 1152 6.34 30.75 6.24
N ASP A 1153 6.05 31.27 7.43
CA ASP A 1153 6.59 32.56 7.88
C ASP A 1153 8.14 32.61 7.82
N MET A 1154 8.81 31.48 8.07
CA MET A 1154 10.27 31.40 8.04
C MET A 1154 10.82 31.68 6.63
N THR A 1155 10.11 31.22 5.61
CA THR A 1155 10.43 31.42 4.20
C THR A 1155 9.66 32.61 3.60
N ILE A 1156 9.08 33.48 4.45
CA ILE A 1156 8.24 34.63 4.06
C ILE A 1156 7.18 34.28 3.00
N ASN A 1157 6.64 33.06 3.09
CA ASN A 1157 5.64 32.48 2.19
C ASN A 1157 6.10 32.36 0.73
N THR A 1158 7.41 32.16 0.48
CA THR A 1158 7.98 31.97 -0.88
C THR A 1158 8.36 30.53 -1.19
N GLY A 1159 8.01 29.57 -0.34
CA GLY A 1159 8.23 28.15 -0.59
C GLY A 1159 7.47 27.59 -1.79
N PHE A 1160 7.90 26.43 -2.29
CA PHE A 1160 7.23 25.72 -3.39
C PHE A 1160 6.26 24.63 -2.90
N SER A 1161 6.43 24.15 -1.66
CA SER A 1161 5.59 23.11 -1.06
C SER A 1161 4.78 23.67 0.11
N THR A 1162 3.62 23.09 0.38
CA THR A 1162 2.83 23.48 1.56
C THR A 1162 3.45 22.97 2.86
N ALA A 1163 3.03 23.53 4.00
CA ALA A 1163 3.42 22.97 5.31
C ALA A 1163 2.95 21.52 5.49
N GLU A 1164 1.78 21.17 4.92
CA GLU A 1164 1.24 19.79 4.83
C GLU A 1164 2.18 18.83 4.12
N GLU A 1165 2.71 19.23 2.97
CA GLU A 1165 3.69 18.42 2.24
C GLU A 1165 5.01 18.32 2.99
N GLY A 1166 5.48 19.42 3.59
CA GLY A 1166 6.72 19.45 4.35
C GLY A 1166 6.72 18.57 5.60
N ALA A 1167 5.55 18.38 6.23
CA ALA A 1167 5.39 17.55 7.42
C ALA A 1167 5.47 16.04 7.14
N LYS A 1168 5.21 15.59 5.90
CA LYS A 1168 5.17 14.15 5.55
C LYS A 1168 6.48 13.42 5.84
N GLY A 1169 7.61 14.05 5.54
CA GLY A 1169 8.94 13.49 5.83
C GLY A 1169 9.18 13.26 7.32
N PRO A 1170 9.08 14.31 8.17
CA PRO A 1170 9.20 14.16 9.61
C PRO A 1170 8.22 13.15 10.23
N VAL A 1171 6.97 13.12 9.77
CA VAL A 1171 5.95 12.16 10.24
C VAL A 1171 6.30 10.73 9.84
N MET A 1172 6.77 10.51 8.60
CA MET A 1172 7.25 9.20 8.16
C MET A 1172 8.41 8.71 9.04
N ALA A 1173 9.41 9.57 9.29
CA ALA A 1173 10.54 9.23 10.14
C ALA A 1173 10.13 8.93 11.60
N ALA A 1174 9.11 9.62 12.10
CA ALA A 1174 8.56 9.41 13.45
C ALA A 1174 7.79 8.07 13.59
N LEU A 1175 7.23 7.56 12.49
CA LEU A 1175 6.41 6.34 12.44
C LEU A 1175 7.15 5.13 11.84
N LEU A 1176 8.47 5.22 11.64
CA LEU A 1176 9.28 4.09 11.16
C LEU A 1176 9.13 2.85 12.06
N PRO A 1177 9.07 1.63 11.49
CA PRO A 1177 9.04 0.40 12.28
C PRO A 1177 10.34 0.23 13.08
N ASN A 1178 10.35 -0.67 14.07
CA ASN A 1178 11.48 -0.83 15.01
C ASN A 1178 12.78 -1.30 14.34
N ASP A 1179 12.67 -1.96 13.18
CA ASP A 1179 13.79 -2.37 12.32
C ASP A 1179 14.14 -1.30 11.26
N GLY A 1180 13.55 -0.11 11.36
CA GLY A 1180 13.81 1.02 10.50
C GLY A 1180 15.23 1.58 10.61
N PRO A 1181 15.67 2.39 9.64
CA PRO A 1181 17.01 2.96 9.64
C PRO A 1181 17.20 3.96 10.79
N SER A 1182 18.43 4.03 11.32
CA SER A 1182 18.85 5.01 12.34
C SER A 1182 20.16 5.67 11.89
N GLY A 1183 20.35 6.94 12.24
CA GLY A 1183 21.51 7.73 11.88
C GLY A 1183 21.55 8.16 10.41
N VAL A 1184 20.40 8.18 9.73
CA VAL A 1184 20.30 8.52 8.30
C VAL A 1184 19.71 9.92 8.07
N TYR A 1185 19.91 10.44 6.87
CA TYR A 1185 19.35 11.71 6.41
C TYR A 1185 18.27 11.44 5.37
N PHE A 1186 17.09 12.05 5.58
CA PHE A 1186 16.01 12.05 4.61
C PHE A 1186 15.88 13.41 3.95
N ASN A 1187 15.91 13.44 2.62
CA ASN A 1187 15.39 14.56 1.84
C ASN A 1187 13.90 14.30 1.60
N GLN A 1188 13.06 15.04 2.30
CA GLN A 1188 11.62 14.79 2.41
C GLN A 1188 11.37 13.34 2.87
N MET A 1189 10.96 12.45 1.97
CA MET A 1189 10.70 11.04 2.28
C MET A 1189 11.79 10.09 1.75
N GLU A 1190 12.78 10.59 1.02
CA GLU A 1190 13.84 9.78 0.41
C GLU A 1190 15.11 9.81 1.25
N MET A 1191 15.68 8.64 1.54
CA MET A 1191 16.97 8.54 2.24
C MET A 1191 18.11 8.92 1.28
N ILE A 1192 18.94 9.89 1.67
CA ILE A 1192 20.10 10.33 0.88
C ILE A 1192 21.36 10.47 1.76
N PRO A 1193 22.57 10.52 1.17
CA PRO A 1193 23.79 10.79 1.94
C PRO A 1193 23.78 12.18 2.58
N PHE A 1194 24.50 12.35 3.70
CA PHE A 1194 24.68 13.64 4.38
C PHE A 1194 25.53 14.65 3.58
N THR A 1195 26.18 14.20 2.51
CA THR A 1195 27.01 15.00 1.62
C THR A 1195 26.59 14.78 0.18
N SER A 1196 26.25 15.86 -0.52
CA SER A 1196 26.03 15.83 -1.96
C SER A 1196 27.31 16.21 -2.72
N GLU A 1197 27.56 15.52 -3.85
CA GLU A 1197 28.68 15.86 -4.74
C GLU A 1197 28.46 17.19 -5.49
N LYS A 1198 27.24 17.72 -5.50
CA LYS A 1198 26.80 18.93 -6.22
C LYS A 1198 25.75 19.66 -5.38
N ARG A 1199 25.74 21.00 -5.45
CA ARG A 1199 24.73 21.85 -4.78
C ARG A 1199 23.31 21.29 -5.02
N PRO A 1200 22.46 21.20 -3.98
CA PRO A 1200 21.03 20.92 -4.13
C PRO A 1200 20.42 21.95 -5.08
N ILE A 1201 19.83 21.47 -6.18
CA ILE A 1201 19.13 22.33 -7.14
C ILE A 1201 17.71 22.47 -6.62
N TYR A 1202 17.38 23.64 -6.08
CA TYR A 1202 16.00 24.03 -5.76
C TYR A 1202 15.26 24.55 -6.99
#